data_AF-Q0ZNY5-F1
#
_entry.id   AF-Q0ZNY5-F1
#
_cell.length_a   1.000
_cell.length_b   1.000
_cell.length_c   1.000
_cell.angle_alpha   90.00
_cell.angle_beta   90.00
_cell.angle_gamma   90.00
#
_symmetry.space_group_name_H-M   'P 1'
#
loop_
_entity.id
_entity.type
_entity.pdbx_description
1 polymer ?
#
loop_
_entity_poly.entity_id
_entity_poly.type
_entity_poly.pdbx_seq_one_letter_code
_entity_poly.pdbx_strand_id
1 'polypeptide(L)'
;LQHRVESLAAFAERYVDRLQANQRDRYGLLMKAFTMSAAETARRTREFRSPPQEQINMLLHFKDEEDEEDCPLPEDIRQDLLEFHQDLLAHCGIQLEGEEEEPEEEATLSSRLMSLLEKVRLVKKKKEKPEDEPPAEESKPQSLQELVSHTVVRWAQEDFVQSPELVRAMFSLLHRQYDGLGELLRALPRAYTISPSSMADTMSLLECLGQIRSLLIVQMGPQEENLMIQSIGNIMNNKVFYQHPNLMRALGMHETVMEVMVNVLGGGESKEIRFPKMVTSCCRFLCYFCRISRQNQRSMFDHLSYLLENSGIGLGMQGSTPLDVAAASVIDNNELALALQEQDLEKVVSYLAGCGLQSCPMLLAKGYPDIGWNPCGGERYLDFLRFAVFVNGESVEENANVVVRLLIRKPECFGPALRGEGGSGLLATIEEAIRISEDPARDGPGVRRDRRREHFGEEPPEENRVHLGHAIMSFYAALIDLLGRCAPEMHLIQAGKGEALRIRAILRSLVPLDDLVGIISLPLQIPTLGKDGALVQPKMSASFVPDHKASMVLFLDRVYGIENQDFLLHVLDVGFLPDMRAAASLDTATFSTTEMALALNRYLCVAVLPLITKCAPLFAGTEHRAIMVDSMLHTVYRLSRGRSLTKAQRDIIEDCLMALCRYIRPSMLQHLLRRLVF
;
A
#
# COMPACT_ATOMS: atom_id res chain seq x y z
N LEU A 1 -3.85 -4.15 36.77
CA LEU A 1 -3.52 -3.59 35.43
C LEU A 1 -4.78 -3.30 34.62
N GLN A 2 -5.59 -4.30 34.25
CA GLN A 2 -6.83 -4.09 33.49
C GLN A 2 -7.72 -2.98 34.06
N HIS A 3 -8.00 -3.01 35.37
CA HIS A 3 -8.78 -1.97 36.03
C HIS A 3 -8.18 -0.56 35.89
N ARG A 4 -6.85 -0.42 35.91
CA ARG A 4 -6.17 0.88 35.72
C ARG A 4 -6.36 1.41 34.29
N VAL A 5 -6.30 0.51 33.30
CA VAL A 5 -6.50 0.89 31.90
C VAL A 5 -7.96 1.27 31.65
N GLU A 6 -8.90 0.54 32.26
CA GLU A 6 -10.34 0.83 32.20
C GLU A 6 -10.69 2.16 32.88
N SER A 7 -10.13 2.42 34.06
CA SER A 7 -10.34 3.71 34.76
C SER A 7 -9.76 4.88 33.96
N LEU A 8 -8.58 4.70 33.34
CA LEU A 8 -7.99 5.68 32.43
C LEU A 8 -8.89 5.96 31.22
N ALA A 9 -9.44 4.92 30.58
CA ALA A 9 -10.35 5.07 29.45
C ALA A 9 -11.66 5.78 29.87
N ALA A 10 -12.22 5.41 31.02
CA ALA A 10 -13.44 6.02 31.55
C ALA A 10 -13.26 7.50 31.93
N PHE A 11 -12.10 7.85 32.50
CA PHE A 11 -11.73 9.24 32.75
C PHE A 11 -11.58 10.02 31.43
N ALA A 12 -10.82 9.47 30.48
CA ALA A 12 -10.55 10.12 29.20
C ALA A 12 -11.83 10.41 28.39
N GLU A 13 -12.82 9.51 28.40
CA GLU A 13 -14.10 9.72 27.72
C GLU A 13 -14.84 10.96 28.28
N ARG A 14 -15.01 11.02 29.61
CA ARG A 14 -15.68 12.16 30.27
C ARG A 14 -14.91 13.45 30.14
N TYR A 15 -13.58 13.37 30.20
CA TYR A 15 -12.70 14.53 30.08
C TYR A 15 -12.76 15.13 28.68
N VAL A 16 -12.69 14.28 27.63
CA VAL A 16 -12.79 14.72 26.24
C VAL A 16 -14.16 15.35 25.95
N ASP A 17 -15.25 14.85 26.56
CA ASP A 17 -16.58 15.46 26.44
C ASP A 17 -16.63 16.91 26.95
N ARG A 18 -16.02 17.17 28.12
CA ARG A 18 -15.88 18.55 28.63
C ARG A 18 -14.98 19.40 27.75
N LEU A 19 -13.86 18.82 27.29
CA LEU A 19 -12.88 19.50 26.46
C LEU A 19 -13.49 19.97 25.12
N GLN A 20 -14.23 19.11 24.42
CA GLN A 20 -14.85 19.44 23.14
C GLN A 20 -16.01 20.44 23.31
N ALA A 21 -16.77 20.35 24.40
CA ALA A 21 -17.82 21.32 24.70
C ALA A 21 -17.22 22.72 24.96
N ASN A 22 -16.16 22.78 25.76
CA ASN A 22 -15.43 24.02 26.02
C ASN A 22 -14.87 24.62 24.72
N GLN A 23 -14.24 23.81 23.88
CA GLN A 23 -13.73 24.23 22.59
C GLN A 23 -14.84 24.82 21.69
N ARG A 24 -16.01 24.19 21.65
CA ARG A 24 -17.18 24.66 20.90
C ARG A 24 -17.65 26.04 21.38
N ASP A 25 -17.67 26.25 22.70
CA ASP A 25 -18.05 27.54 23.28
C ASP A 25 -17.02 28.63 22.97
N ARG A 26 -15.72 28.31 23.08
CA ARG A 26 -14.62 29.21 22.67
C ARG A 26 -14.71 29.60 21.20
N TYR A 27 -15.01 28.63 20.32
CA TYR A 27 -15.24 28.89 18.90
C TYR A 27 -16.43 29.84 18.68
N GLY A 28 -17.53 29.63 19.41
CA GLY A 28 -18.70 30.50 19.37
C GLY A 28 -18.43 31.94 19.83
N LEU A 29 -17.56 32.13 20.83
CA LEU A 29 -17.09 33.45 21.27
C LEU A 29 -16.23 34.13 20.20
N LEU A 30 -15.31 33.37 19.59
CA LEU A 30 -14.44 33.88 18.52
C LEU A 30 -15.24 34.34 17.30
N MET A 31 -16.25 33.59 16.88
CA MET A 31 -17.11 33.95 15.74
C MET A 31 -17.96 35.22 15.98
N LYS A 32 -18.18 35.60 17.25
CA LYS A 32 -18.91 36.82 17.63
C LYS A 32 -17.99 38.03 17.87
N ALA A 33 -16.68 37.83 17.91
CA ALA A 33 -15.69 38.86 18.23
C ALA A 33 -15.20 39.59 16.97
N PHE A 34 -16.02 40.53 16.45
CA PHE A 34 -15.71 41.29 15.23
C PHE A 34 -14.62 42.37 15.35
N THR A 35 -14.16 42.66 16.57
CA THR A 35 -13.21 43.77 16.86
C THR A 35 -11.76 43.31 17.02
N MET A 36 -11.45 42.05 16.74
CA MET A 36 -10.10 41.50 16.95
C MET A 36 -9.09 41.94 15.89
N SER A 37 -7.83 42.12 16.30
CA SER A 37 -6.73 42.37 15.36
C SER A 37 -6.36 41.11 14.57
N ALA A 38 -5.69 41.27 13.42
CA ALA A 38 -5.24 40.14 12.60
C ALA A 38 -4.27 39.20 13.36
N ALA A 39 -3.39 39.76 14.20
CA ALA A 39 -2.43 38.99 15.00
C ALA A 39 -3.12 38.14 16.08
N GLU A 40 -4.07 38.72 16.82
CA GLU A 40 -4.87 37.99 17.81
C GLU A 40 -5.75 36.92 17.16
N THR A 41 -6.30 37.22 15.97
CA THR A 41 -7.11 36.27 15.21
C THR A 41 -6.27 35.07 14.76
N ALA A 42 -5.06 35.30 14.24
CA ALA A 42 -4.17 34.22 13.84
C ALA A 42 -3.77 33.33 15.04
N ARG A 43 -3.50 33.93 16.20
CA ARG A 43 -3.16 33.22 17.44
C ARG A 43 -4.31 32.37 17.94
N ARG A 44 -5.52 32.94 18.10
CA ARG A 44 -6.69 32.22 18.62
C ARG A 44 -7.27 31.19 17.64
N THR A 45 -7.05 31.35 16.34
CA THR A 45 -7.50 30.36 15.35
C THR A 45 -6.52 29.21 15.12
N ARG A 46 -5.34 29.22 15.77
CA ARG A 46 -4.36 28.12 15.64
C ARG A 46 -4.96 26.78 16.05
N GLU A 47 -5.61 26.73 17.21
CA GLU A 47 -6.27 25.54 17.76
C GLU A 47 -7.27 24.91 16.78
N PHE A 48 -8.10 25.74 16.11
CA PHE A 48 -9.15 25.27 15.20
C PHE A 48 -8.63 24.91 13.81
N ARG A 49 -7.42 25.35 13.46
CA ARG A 49 -6.77 25.05 12.17
C ARG A 49 -5.88 23.82 12.23
N SER A 50 -5.41 23.43 13.41
CA SER A 50 -4.58 22.25 13.61
C SER A 50 -5.37 20.95 13.51
N PRO A 51 -4.77 19.86 13.00
CA PRO A 51 -5.34 18.52 13.07
C PRO A 51 -5.63 18.08 14.52
N PRO A 52 -6.62 17.19 14.76
CA PRO A 52 -7.01 16.80 16.11
C PRO A 52 -5.88 16.25 16.98
N GLN A 53 -4.92 15.50 16.42
CA GLN A 53 -3.78 14.99 17.18
C GLN A 53 -2.88 16.12 17.72
N GLU A 54 -2.52 17.07 16.84
CA GLU A 54 -1.73 18.24 17.24
C GLU A 54 -2.52 19.15 18.17
N GLN A 55 -3.83 19.27 17.95
CA GLN A 55 -4.73 20.02 18.80
C GLN A 55 -4.77 19.45 20.23
N ILE A 56 -4.94 18.14 20.38
CA ILE A 56 -4.90 17.48 21.69
C ILE A 56 -3.51 17.62 22.32
N ASN A 57 -2.42 17.48 21.57
CA ASN A 57 -1.08 17.71 22.10
C ASN A 57 -0.90 19.15 22.59
N MET A 58 -1.37 20.16 21.85
CA MET A 58 -1.34 21.56 22.28
C MET A 58 -2.16 21.80 23.55
N LEU A 59 -3.26 21.07 23.75
CA LEU A 59 -4.18 21.22 24.88
C LEU A 59 -3.77 20.40 26.12
N LEU A 60 -3.13 19.25 25.95
CA LEU A 60 -2.79 18.31 27.03
C LEU A 60 -1.33 18.39 27.50
N HIS A 61 -0.62 19.44 27.15
CA HIS A 61 0.76 19.61 27.59
C HIS A 61 0.82 19.92 29.10
N PHE A 62 1.33 18.97 29.89
CA PHE A 62 1.86 19.23 31.23
C PHE A 62 3.15 20.04 31.07
N LYS A 63 3.07 21.37 31.00
CA LYS A 63 4.24 22.25 30.87
C LYS A 63 4.67 22.77 32.25
N ASP A 64 5.98 22.91 32.43
CA ASP A 64 6.61 23.58 33.57
C ASP A 64 6.10 25.03 33.72
N GLU A 65 6.07 25.54 34.96
CA GLU A 65 5.36 26.75 35.42
C GLU A 65 5.64 28.05 34.64
N GLU A 66 6.67 28.11 33.78
CA GLU A 66 7.07 29.33 33.08
C GLU A 66 6.21 29.67 31.84
N ASP A 67 5.38 28.75 31.35
CA ASP A 67 4.55 28.90 30.13
C ASP A 67 3.03 29.06 30.43
N GLU A 68 2.62 29.24 31.69
CA GLU A 68 1.20 29.28 32.11
C GLU A 68 0.36 30.39 31.44
N GLU A 69 0.96 31.50 31.01
CA GLU A 69 0.22 32.68 30.50
C GLU A 69 -0.51 32.43 29.16
N ASP A 70 -0.24 31.30 28.48
CA ASP A 70 -0.65 31.07 27.10
C ASP A 70 -1.63 29.91 26.88
N CYS A 71 -2.05 29.19 27.92
CA CYS A 71 -2.96 28.05 27.79
C CYS A 71 -4.43 28.51 27.59
N PRO A 72 -5.13 28.06 26.53
CA PRO A 72 -6.52 28.47 26.29
C PRO A 72 -7.54 27.70 27.15
N LEU A 73 -7.11 26.68 27.90
CA LEU A 73 -7.99 25.86 28.72
C LEU A 73 -8.33 26.53 30.05
N PRO A 74 -9.58 26.45 30.50
CA PRO A 74 -9.93 26.94 31.82
C PRO A 74 -9.33 26.05 32.92
N GLU A 75 -9.04 26.68 34.05
CA GLU A 75 -8.34 26.09 35.20
C GLU A 75 -9.02 24.87 35.78
N ASP A 76 -10.35 24.82 35.77
CA ASP A 76 -11.13 23.70 36.31
C ASP A 76 -10.85 22.40 35.56
N ILE A 77 -10.81 22.46 34.22
CA ILE A 77 -10.53 21.30 33.37
C ILE A 77 -9.06 20.89 33.54
N ARG A 78 -8.14 21.84 33.66
CA ARG A 78 -6.71 21.58 33.89
C ARG A 78 -6.47 20.86 35.22
N GLN A 79 -7.11 21.34 36.28
CA GLN A 79 -7.00 20.79 37.62
C GLN A 79 -7.51 19.35 37.69
N ASP A 80 -8.65 19.04 37.05
CA ASP A 80 -9.19 17.67 37.01
C ASP A 80 -8.18 16.66 36.40
N LEU A 81 -7.42 17.08 35.39
CA LEU A 81 -6.39 16.25 34.77
C LEU A 81 -5.18 16.04 35.69
N LEU A 82 -4.75 17.09 36.40
CA LEU A 82 -3.65 17.03 37.35
C LEU A 82 -3.99 16.15 38.56
N GLU A 83 -5.19 16.30 39.12
CA GLU A 83 -5.69 15.47 40.22
C GLU A 83 -5.75 14.00 39.81
N PHE A 84 -6.33 13.70 38.64
CA PHE A 84 -6.35 12.33 38.12
C PHE A 84 -4.95 11.77 37.86
N HIS A 85 -4.01 12.60 37.37
CA HIS A 85 -2.63 12.19 37.17
C HIS A 85 -1.95 11.82 38.50
N GLN A 86 -2.11 12.63 39.55
CA GLN A 86 -1.60 12.34 40.89
C GLN A 86 -2.19 11.04 41.46
N ASP A 87 -3.51 10.86 41.35
CA ASP A 87 -4.21 9.64 41.78
C ASP A 87 -3.70 8.40 41.02
N LEU A 88 -3.45 8.54 39.71
CA LEU A 88 -2.92 7.46 38.88
C LEU A 88 -1.50 7.07 39.30
N LEU A 89 -0.63 8.04 39.60
CA LEU A 89 0.73 7.79 40.08
C LEU A 89 0.71 7.08 41.43
N ALA A 90 -0.10 7.57 42.38
CA ALA A 90 -0.29 6.94 43.69
C ALA A 90 -0.79 5.49 43.54
N HIS A 91 -1.78 5.26 42.67
CA HIS A 91 -2.30 3.91 42.40
C HIS A 91 -1.29 3.01 41.66
N CYS A 92 -0.31 3.56 40.94
CA CYS A 92 0.77 2.80 40.31
C CYS A 92 1.87 2.36 41.29
N GLY A 93 1.78 2.78 42.56
CA GLY A 93 2.77 2.43 43.59
C GLY A 93 3.96 3.40 43.63
N ILE A 94 3.80 4.59 43.05
CA ILE A 94 4.77 5.68 43.22
C ILE A 94 4.39 6.37 44.52
N GLN A 95 5.31 6.33 45.47
CA GLN A 95 5.21 7.17 46.65
C GLN A 95 5.52 8.60 46.18
N LEU A 96 4.48 9.43 46.11
CA LEU A 96 4.64 10.87 45.98
C LEU A 96 5.13 11.40 47.34
N GLU A 97 6.38 11.07 47.71
CA GLU A 97 7.07 11.78 48.77
C GLU A 97 7.26 13.20 48.25
N GLY A 98 6.53 14.15 48.85
CA GLY A 98 6.59 15.56 48.46
C GLY A 98 8.03 16.04 48.50
N GLU A 99 8.46 16.69 47.41
CA GLU A 99 9.71 17.42 47.24
C GLU A 99 10.63 17.40 48.48
N GLU A 100 11.42 16.34 48.64
CA GLU A 100 12.74 16.56 49.22
C GLU A 100 13.51 17.28 48.12
N GLU A 101 13.58 18.61 48.23
CA GLU A 101 14.53 19.44 47.47
C GLU A 101 15.84 18.67 47.41
N GLU A 102 16.21 18.14 46.23
CA GLU A 102 17.58 17.70 46.01
C GLU A 102 18.43 18.96 46.23
N PRO A 103 19.30 19.01 47.25
CA PRO A 103 20.26 20.08 47.29
C PRO A 103 21.17 19.83 46.08
N GLU A 104 21.03 20.68 45.07
CA GLU A 104 22.11 20.95 44.13
C GLU A 104 23.35 21.22 44.98
N GLU A 105 24.34 20.32 44.96
CA GLU A 105 25.75 20.72 45.05
C GLU A 105 26.70 19.54 44.84
N GLU A 106 27.71 19.82 44.03
CA GLU A 106 28.78 18.97 43.53
C GLU A 106 29.51 18.18 44.63
N ALA A 107 29.19 16.89 44.80
CA ALA A 107 29.86 16.04 45.77
C ALA A 107 31.17 15.45 45.22
N THR A 108 32.29 16.12 45.49
CA THR A 108 33.65 15.56 45.38
C THR A 108 33.80 14.29 46.23
N LEU A 109 34.46 13.27 45.68
CA LEU A 109 34.62 11.90 46.22
C LEU A 109 35.12 11.81 47.67
N SER A 110 35.74 12.88 48.19
CA SER A 110 36.22 12.97 49.57
C SER A 110 35.08 13.03 50.61
N SER A 111 33.95 13.68 50.30
CA SER A 111 32.82 13.80 51.25
C SER A 111 32.09 12.47 51.45
N ARG A 112 32.01 11.65 50.39
CA ARG A 112 31.42 10.30 50.41
C ARG A 112 32.23 9.31 51.23
N LEU A 113 33.56 9.46 51.30
CA LEU A 113 34.44 8.60 52.10
C LEU A 113 34.36 8.91 53.60
N MET A 114 34.19 10.19 53.96
CA MET A 114 34.05 10.60 55.36
C MET A 114 32.70 10.19 55.95
N SER A 115 31.60 10.27 55.18
CA SER A 115 30.28 9.81 55.63
C SER A 115 30.21 8.28 55.82
N LEU A 116 30.98 7.52 55.05
CA LEU A 116 31.14 6.07 55.24
C LEU A 116 31.96 5.73 56.50
N LEU A 117 33.01 6.51 56.81
CA LEU A 117 33.80 6.34 58.04
C LEU A 117 33.00 6.66 59.31
N GLU A 118 32.11 7.65 59.26
CA GLU A 118 31.17 7.94 60.35
C GLU A 118 30.10 6.85 60.50
N LYS A 119 29.55 6.33 59.40
CA LYS A 119 28.61 5.20 59.42
C LYS A 119 29.25 3.93 60.01
N VAL A 120 30.53 3.66 59.72
CA VAL A 120 31.26 2.51 60.30
C VAL A 120 31.54 2.69 61.81
N ARG A 121 31.77 3.94 62.28
CA ARG A 121 31.91 4.23 63.71
C ARG A 121 30.59 4.05 64.48
N LEU A 122 29.46 4.42 63.88
CA LEU A 122 28.12 4.23 64.46
C LEU A 122 27.73 2.74 64.54
N VAL A 123 28.12 1.92 63.55
CA VAL A 123 27.88 0.47 63.56
C VAL A 123 28.69 -0.25 64.65
N LYS A 124 29.91 0.22 64.97
CA LYS A 124 30.71 -0.34 66.09
C LYS A 124 30.13 -0.06 67.47
N LYS A 125 29.32 1.00 67.64
CA LYS A 125 28.72 1.38 68.92
C LYS A 125 27.39 0.67 69.23
N LYS A 126 26.79 -0.02 68.26
CA LYS A 126 25.52 -0.75 68.40
C LYS A 126 25.67 -2.21 68.89
N LYS A 127 26.88 -2.66 69.27
CA LYS A 127 27.14 -4.00 69.85
C LYS A 127 27.20 -3.97 71.39
N GLU A 128 26.18 -3.43 72.03
CA GLU A 128 25.84 -3.77 73.42
C GLU A 128 24.32 -3.97 73.48
N LYS A 129 23.89 -5.20 73.76
CA LYS A 129 22.48 -5.57 73.95
C LYS A 129 21.98 -5.00 75.28
N PRO A 130 20.69 -4.64 75.35
CA PRO A 130 19.82 -5.17 76.39
C PRO A 130 18.81 -6.16 75.79
N GLU A 131 18.38 -7.09 76.65
CA GLU A 131 17.49 -8.21 76.37
C GLU A 131 16.02 -7.77 76.30
N ASP A 132 15.25 -8.59 75.56
CA ASP A 132 13.79 -8.73 75.54
C ASP A 132 12.92 -7.50 75.20
N GLU A 133 12.78 -7.23 73.90
CA GLU A 133 11.51 -6.76 73.34
C GLU A 133 10.84 -7.94 72.60
N PRO A 134 9.50 -8.09 72.66
CA PRO A 134 8.81 -9.15 71.93
C PRO A 134 9.10 -9.00 70.42
N PRO A 135 9.07 -10.10 69.63
CA PRO A 135 9.31 -9.99 68.20
C PRO A 135 8.31 -8.98 67.63
N ALA A 136 8.83 -7.92 67.01
CA ALA A 136 8.01 -6.95 66.30
C ALA A 136 7.04 -7.73 65.41
N GLU A 137 5.73 -7.58 65.64
CA GLU A 137 4.72 -8.18 64.78
C GLU A 137 5.10 -7.83 63.33
N GLU A 138 5.32 -8.85 62.48
CA GLU A 138 5.58 -8.63 61.05
C GLU A 138 4.52 -7.63 60.56
N SER A 139 4.96 -6.44 60.16
CA SER A 139 4.06 -5.37 59.72
C SER A 139 3.20 -5.92 58.60
N LYS A 140 1.90 -6.09 58.86
CA LYS A 140 0.99 -6.68 57.88
C LYS A 140 1.04 -5.82 56.62
N PRO A 141 1.33 -6.40 55.44
CA PRO A 141 1.37 -5.64 54.21
C PRO A 141 0.00 -5.00 53.98
N GLN A 142 -0.02 -3.71 53.69
CA GLN A 142 -1.26 -2.93 53.56
C GLN A 142 -1.79 -2.94 52.13
N SER A 143 -0.93 -3.29 51.17
CA SER A 143 -1.27 -3.38 49.75
C SER A 143 -0.91 -4.75 49.16
N LEU A 144 -1.57 -5.10 48.05
CA LEU A 144 -1.24 -6.31 47.28
C LEU A 144 0.22 -6.25 46.76
N GLN A 145 0.69 -5.05 46.42
CA GLN A 145 2.05 -4.82 45.91
C GLN A 145 3.10 -5.19 46.97
N GLU A 146 2.93 -4.71 48.20
CA GLU A 146 3.78 -5.03 49.36
C GLU A 146 3.70 -6.52 49.74
N LEU A 147 2.50 -7.09 49.71
CA LEU A 147 2.31 -8.50 50.03
C LEU A 147 3.10 -9.39 49.06
N VAL A 148 2.98 -9.14 47.76
CA VAL A 148 3.64 -9.94 46.72
C VAL A 148 5.15 -9.73 46.77
N SER A 149 5.62 -8.49 46.92
CA SER A 149 7.06 -8.21 46.99
C SER A 149 7.72 -8.88 48.19
N HIS A 150 7.12 -8.76 49.38
CA HIS A 150 7.64 -9.38 50.60
C HIS A 150 7.62 -10.91 50.52
N THR A 151 6.55 -11.50 49.95
CA THR A 151 6.42 -12.96 49.81
C THR A 151 7.48 -13.54 48.88
N VAL A 152 7.70 -12.93 47.71
CA VAL A 152 8.68 -13.44 46.73
C VAL A 152 10.12 -13.29 47.26
N VAL A 153 10.41 -12.20 47.97
CA VAL A 153 11.72 -12.01 48.63
C VAL A 153 11.91 -13.05 49.73
N ARG A 154 10.89 -13.31 50.55
CA ARG A 154 10.93 -14.33 51.60
C ARG A 154 11.20 -15.73 51.05
N TRP A 155 10.53 -16.13 49.96
CA TRP A 155 10.78 -17.43 49.32
C TRP A 155 12.22 -17.59 48.83
N ALA A 156 12.86 -16.51 48.36
CA ALA A 156 14.26 -16.53 47.96
C ALA A 156 15.24 -16.50 49.15
N GLN A 157 14.79 -16.05 50.33
CA GLN A 157 15.58 -15.99 51.56
C GLN A 157 15.51 -17.28 52.39
N GLU A 158 14.41 -18.03 52.32
CA GLU A 158 14.21 -19.25 53.11
C GLU A 158 15.15 -20.37 52.66
N ASP A 159 15.05 -20.80 51.40
CA ASP A 159 15.83 -21.92 50.86
C ASP A 159 16.25 -21.69 49.39
N PHE A 160 17.28 -22.41 48.94
CA PHE A 160 17.78 -22.29 47.56
C PHE A 160 16.77 -22.85 46.54
N VAL A 161 16.24 -21.97 45.69
CA VAL A 161 15.27 -22.33 44.64
C VAL A 161 15.98 -22.96 43.44
N GLN A 162 15.74 -24.26 43.20
CA GLN A 162 16.43 -25.04 42.16
C GLN A 162 15.84 -24.87 40.74
N SER A 163 14.52 -24.69 40.61
CA SER A 163 13.86 -24.64 39.30
C SER A 163 14.06 -23.27 38.62
N PRO A 164 14.74 -23.20 37.46
CA PRO A 164 14.97 -21.93 36.77
C PRO A 164 13.66 -21.33 36.21
N GLU A 165 12.67 -22.15 35.87
CA GLU A 165 11.35 -21.69 35.43
C GLU A 165 10.61 -20.96 36.55
N LEU A 166 10.68 -21.50 37.78
CA LEU A 166 10.11 -20.87 38.97
C LEU A 166 10.83 -19.55 39.28
N VAL A 167 12.17 -19.54 39.23
CA VAL A 167 12.97 -18.33 39.43
C VAL A 167 12.57 -17.24 38.43
N ARG A 168 12.40 -17.59 37.14
CA ARG A 168 11.95 -16.66 36.10
C ARG A 168 10.55 -16.12 36.38
N ALA A 169 9.62 -16.97 36.82
CA ALA A 169 8.27 -16.57 37.18
C ALA A 169 8.24 -15.65 38.42
N MET A 170 9.04 -15.97 39.45
CA MET A 170 9.19 -15.17 40.66
C MET A 170 9.69 -13.76 40.33
N PHE A 171 10.80 -13.64 39.60
CA PHE A 171 11.36 -12.33 39.24
C PHE A 171 10.48 -11.56 38.25
N SER A 172 9.81 -12.24 37.31
CA SER A 172 8.82 -11.59 36.44
C SER A 172 7.68 -11.00 37.26
N LEU A 173 7.12 -11.75 38.23
CA LEU A 173 6.06 -11.23 39.10
C LEU A 173 6.52 -10.07 39.97
N LEU A 174 7.75 -10.16 40.51
CA LEU A 174 8.36 -9.11 41.34
C LEU A 174 8.61 -7.83 40.53
N HIS A 175 9.15 -7.95 39.32
CA HIS A 175 9.40 -6.82 38.42
C HIS A 175 8.11 -6.03 38.16
N ARG A 176 6.99 -6.71 37.95
CA ARG A 176 5.67 -6.08 37.75
C ARG A 176 5.14 -5.31 38.96
N GLN A 177 5.62 -5.64 40.17
CA GLN A 177 5.23 -4.90 41.37
C GLN A 177 5.97 -3.56 41.48
N TYR A 178 7.20 -3.46 40.97
CA TYR A 178 7.99 -2.21 41.02
C TYR A 178 7.81 -1.37 39.75
N ASP A 179 7.77 -1.99 38.57
CA ASP A 179 7.58 -1.31 37.28
C ASP A 179 6.08 -1.12 36.93
N GLY A 180 5.33 -0.47 37.83
CA GLY A 180 3.91 -0.23 37.64
C GLY A 180 3.59 0.67 36.44
N LEU A 181 4.45 1.67 36.19
CA LEU A 181 4.37 2.59 35.05
C LEU A 181 4.71 1.90 33.74
N GLY A 182 5.83 1.15 33.68
CA GLY A 182 6.23 0.46 32.46
C GLY A 182 5.23 -0.63 32.06
N GLU A 183 4.61 -1.33 33.02
CA GLU A 183 3.49 -2.24 32.74
C GLU A 183 2.28 -1.52 32.11
N LEU A 184 1.95 -0.32 32.59
CA LEU A 184 0.87 0.49 32.03
C LEU A 184 1.20 0.98 30.62
N LEU A 185 2.40 1.54 30.43
CA LEU A 185 2.89 2.01 29.13
C LEU A 185 2.98 0.89 28.10
N ARG A 186 3.37 -0.33 28.49
CA ARG A 186 3.40 -1.49 27.59
C ARG A 186 2.00 -1.98 27.20
N ALA A 187 1.00 -1.80 28.07
CA ALA A 187 -0.38 -2.18 27.80
C ALA A 187 -1.15 -1.15 26.97
N LEU A 188 -0.83 0.14 27.12
CA LEU A 188 -1.59 1.26 26.55
C LEU A 188 -1.74 1.21 25.01
N PRO A 189 -0.72 0.84 24.20
CA PRO A 189 -0.86 0.69 22.75
C PRO A 189 -1.88 -0.36 22.31
N ARG A 190 -2.27 -1.29 23.21
CA ARG A 190 -3.29 -2.33 22.97
C ARG A 190 -4.66 -1.97 23.54
N ALA A 191 -4.77 -0.84 24.24
CA ALA A 191 -6.05 -0.33 24.71
C ALA A 191 -6.79 0.36 23.55
N TYR A 192 -8.09 0.09 23.42
CA TYR A 192 -8.92 0.66 22.36
C TYR A 192 -10.36 0.83 22.84
N THR A 193 -10.99 1.93 22.44
CA THR A 193 -12.40 2.23 22.75
C THR A 193 -13.24 2.12 21.48
N ILE A 194 -14.42 1.50 21.58
CA ILE A 194 -15.36 1.32 20.47
C ILE A 194 -16.72 1.92 20.83
N SER A 195 -17.49 2.28 19.80
CA SER A 195 -18.89 2.69 19.99
C SER A 195 -19.73 1.50 20.51
N PRO A 196 -20.68 1.72 21.43
CA PRO A 196 -21.59 0.68 21.91
C PRO A 196 -22.43 0.07 20.78
N SER A 197 -22.72 0.83 19.71
CA SER A 197 -23.47 0.33 18.54
C SER A 197 -22.74 -0.75 17.75
N SER A 198 -21.41 -0.81 17.84
CA SER A 198 -20.55 -1.70 17.06
C SER A 198 -20.15 -2.97 17.82
N MET A 199 -20.71 -3.18 19.01
CA MET A 199 -20.31 -4.27 19.92
C MET A 199 -20.57 -5.66 19.32
N ALA A 200 -21.74 -5.89 18.73
CA ALA A 200 -22.09 -7.19 18.15
C ALA A 200 -21.14 -7.59 17.01
N ASP A 201 -20.86 -6.65 16.11
CA ASP A 201 -19.92 -6.86 15.00
C ASP A 201 -18.49 -7.08 15.52
N THR A 202 -18.10 -6.36 16.58
CA THR A 202 -16.76 -6.53 17.20
C THR A 202 -16.61 -7.90 17.87
N MET A 203 -17.65 -8.41 18.53
CA MET A 203 -17.63 -9.75 19.11
C MET A 203 -17.47 -10.83 18.06
N SER A 204 -18.22 -10.73 16.95
CA SER A 204 -18.08 -11.65 15.81
C SER A 204 -16.67 -11.61 15.19
N LEU A 205 -16.10 -10.41 15.06
CA LEU A 205 -14.72 -10.24 14.59
C LEU A 205 -13.70 -10.92 15.51
N LEU A 206 -13.82 -10.70 16.83
CA LEU A 206 -12.91 -11.27 17.83
C LEU A 206 -13.02 -12.80 17.90
N GLU A 207 -14.22 -13.35 17.75
CA GLU A 207 -14.44 -14.79 17.66
C GLU A 207 -13.74 -15.39 16.45
N CYS A 208 -13.89 -14.77 15.27
CA CYS A 208 -13.20 -15.19 14.05
C CYS A 208 -11.66 -15.10 14.21
N LEU A 209 -11.15 -14.04 14.86
CA LEU A 209 -9.72 -13.93 15.16
C LEU A 209 -9.25 -15.03 16.14
N GLY A 210 -10.08 -15.40 17.12
CA GLY A 210 -9.82 -16.53 18.01
C GLY A 210 -9.72 -17.85 17.25
N GLN A 211 -10.58 -18.07 16.25
CA GLN A 211 -10.51 -19.23 15.35
C GLN A 211 -9.24 -19.23 14.51
N ILE A 212 -8.79 -18.07 14.00
CA ILE A 212 -7.52 -17.99 13.25
C ILE A 212 -6.33 -18.29 14.17
N ARG A 213 -6.32 -17.74 15.38
CA ARG A 213 -5.23 -17.94 16.35
C ARG A 213 -5.14 -19.39 16.83
N SER A 214 -6.25 -20.13 16.91
CA SER A 214 -6.20 -21.55 17.27
C SER A 214 -5.48 -22.39 16.21
N LEU A 215 -5.47 -21.94 14.94
CA LEU A 215 -4.75 -22.61 13.86
C LEU A 215 -3.23 -22.44 13.93
N LEU A 216 -2.70 -21.49 14.70
CA LEU A 216 -1.25 -21.29 14.85
C LEU A 216 -0.55 -22.49 15.49
N ILE A 217 -1.24 -23.20 16.38
CA ILE A 217 -0.69 -24.35 17.12
C ILE A 217 -1.06 -25.69 16.49
N VAL A 218 -1.88 -25.69 15.43
CA VAL A 218 -2.41 -26.91 14.79
C VAL A 218 -1.69 -27.17 13.48
N GLN A 219 -1.40 -28.44 13.20
CA GLN A 219 -0.86 -28.86 11.91
C GLN A 219 -1.94 -28.71 10.82
N MET A 220 -1.60 -28.00 9.75
CA MET A 220 -2.56 -27.69 8.68
C MET A 220 -3.05 -28.93 7.93
N GLY A 221 -4.38 -29.07 7.84
CA GLY A 221 -5.11 -30.05 7.04
C GLY A 221 -6.23 -29.40 6.22
N PRO A 222 -7.00 -30.20 5.44
CA PRO A 222 -8.06 -29.67 4.57
C PRO A 222 -9.25 -29.05 5.34
N GLN A 223 -9.50 -29.49 6.57
CA GLN A 223 -10.56 -28.93 7.41
C GLN A 223 -10.14 -27.55 7.94
N GLU A 224 -8.89 -27.45 8.40
CA GLU A 224 -8.24 -26.21 8.84
C GLU A 224 -8.14 -25.20 7.69
N GLU A 225 -7.83 -25.65 6.47
CA GLU A 225 -7.81 -24.81 5.27
C GLU A 225 -9.15 -24.11 5.05
N ASN A 226 -10.25 -24.86 5.07
CA ASN A 226 -11.60 -24.32 4.87
C ASN A 226 -12.01 -23.39 6.03
N LEU A 227 -11.67 -23.75 7.27
CA LEU A 227 -11.94 -22.93 8.45
C LEU A 227 -11.21 -21.58 8.36
N MET A 228 -9.95 -21.57 7.92
CA MET A 228 -9.17 -20.35 7.71
C MET A 228 -9.81 -19.45 6.65
N ILE A 229 -10.18 -20.02 5.50
CA ILE A 229 -10.80 -19.28 4.39
C ILE A 229 -12.13 -18.67 4.84
N GLN A 230 -12.97 -19.43 5.57
CA GLN A 230 -14.24 -18.94 6.09
C GLN A 230 -14.04 -17.83 7.13
N SER A 231 -13.10 -18.01 8.06
CA SER A 231 -12.81 -17.01 9.11
C SER A 231 -12.33 -15.70 8.50
N ILE A 232 -11.43 -15.75 7.52
CA ILE A 232 -10.97 -14.57 6.76
C ILE A 232 -12.15 -13.92 6.02
N GLY A 233 -13.02 -14.71 5.39
CA GLY A 233 -14.22 -14.22 4.70
C GLY A 233 -15.16 -13.45 5.64
N ASN A 234 -15.39 -13.97 6.85
CA ASN A 234 -16.22 -13.32 7.86
C ASN A 234 -15.62 -11.99 8.34
N ILE A 235 -14.30 -11.94 8.54
CA ILE A 235 -13.59 -10.72 8.92
C ILE A 235 -13.70 -9.66 7.82
N MET A 236 -13.49 -10.04 6.56
CA MET A 236 -13.59 -9.12 5.42
C MET A 236 -15.01 -8.61 5.19
N ASN A 237 -16.03 -9.39 5.51
CA ASN A 237 -17.43 -8.97 5.41
C ASN A 237 -17.92 -8.16 6.63
N ASN A 238 -17.06 -7.91 7.61
CA ASN A 238 -17.39 -7.16 8.81
C ASN A 238 -17.09 -5.67 8.64
N LYS A 239 -18.08 -4.80 8.88
CA LYS A 239 -17.91 -3.34 8.74
C LYS A 239 -16.88 -2.72 9.70
N VAL A 240 -16.66 -3.32 10.89
CA VAL A 240 -15.70 -2.83 11.88
C VAL A 240 -14.27 -2.89 11.33
N PHE A 241 -13.98 -3.86 10.46
CA PHE A 241 -12.70 -3.98 9.77
C PHE A 241 -12.34 -2.70 8.99
N TYR A 242 -13.33 -2.11 8.31
CA TYR A 242 -13.17 -0.91 7.50
C TYR A 242 -13.29 0.39 8.32
N GLN A 243 -14.15 0.39 9.34
CA GLN A 243 -14.38 1.57 10.20
C GLN A 243 -13.22 1.83 11.16
N HIS A 244 -12.56 0.77 11.64
CA HIS A 244 -11.50 0.86 12.66
C HIS A 244 -10.20 0.14 12.23
N PRO A 245 -9.46 0.64 11.22
CA PRO A 245 -8.21 0.01 10.78
C PRO A 245 -7.14 -0.09 11.89
N ASN A 246 -7.10 0.90 12.79
CA ASN A 246 -6.14 0.92 13.91
C ASN A 246 -6.37 -0.22 14.91
N LEU A 247 -7.62 -0.65 15.11
CA LEU A 247 -7.95 -1.80 15.98
C LEU A 247 -7.35 -3.09 15.40
N MET A 248 -7.40 -3.26 14.07
CA MET A 248 -6.82 -4.43 13.38
C MET A 248 -5.31 -4.53 13.60
N ARG A 249 -4.62 -3.39 13.65
CA ARG A 249 -3.20 -3.30 13.97
C ARG A 249 -2.93 -3.61 15.45
N ALA A 250 -3.70 -3.02 16.36
CA ALA A 250 -3.54 -3.25 17.80
C ALA A 250 -3.78 -4.73 18.19
N LEU A 251 -4.66 -5.42 17.46
CA LEU A 251 -4.91 -6.85 17.63
C LEU A 251 -3.82 -7.75 17.01
N GLY A 252 -2.86 -7.21 16.25
CA GLY A 252 -1.83 -8.01 15.57
C GLY A 252 -2.43 -8.97 14.52
N MET A 253 -3.56 -8.60 13.91
CA MET A 253 -4.25 -9.53 13.01
C MET A 253 -3.43 -9.89 11.77
N HIS A 254 -2.76 -8.90 11.18
CA HIS A 254 -1.84 -9.10 10.05
C HIS A 254 -0.68 -10.04 10.40
N GLU A 255 -0.06 -9.88 11.58
CA GLU A 255 0.99 -10.78 12.10
C GLU A 255 0.48 -12.22 12.18
N THR A 256 -0.68 -12.45 12.80
CA THR A 256 -1.23 -13.81 12.95
C THR A 256 -1.55 -14.49 11.61
N VAL A 257 -2.06 -13.74 10.63
CA VAL A 257 -2.35 -14.27 9.29
C VAL A 257 -1.05 -14.58 8.54
N MET A 258 -0.02 -13.73 8.70
CA MET A 258 1.30 -13.99 8.13
C MET A 258 1.95 -15.22 8.75
N GLU A 259 1.92 -15.40 10.06
CA GLU A 259 2.48 -16.58 10.75
C GLU A 259 1.82 -17.88 10.27
N VAL A 260 0.50 -17.91 10.17
CA VAL A 260 -0.23 -19.05 9.60
C VAL A 260 0.21 -19.33 8.16
N MET A 261 0.38 -18.28 7.36
CA MET A 261 0.88 -18.40 5.99
C MET A 261 2.30 -18.95 5.95
N VAL A 262 3.21 -18.46 6.81
CA VAL A 262 4.61 -18.92 6.92
C VAL A 262 4.68 -20.42 7.22
N ASN A 263 3.86 -20.91 8.16
CA ASN A 263 3.83 -22.33 8.54
C ASN A 263 3.47 -23.26 7.37
N VAL A 264 2.76 -22.75 6.37
CA VAL A 264 2.37 -23.50 5.17
C VAL A 264 3.41 -23.38 4.06
N LEU A 265 4.12 -22.26 3.99
CA LEU A 265 5.16 -22.02 2.99
C LEU A 265 6.49 -22.69 3.37
N GLY A 266 6.85 -22.74 4.66
CA GLY A 266 8.15 -23.19 5.15
C GLY A 266 8.41 -24.70 5.15
N GLY A 267 7.47 -25.52 4.67
CA GLY A 267 7.51 -26.99 4.82
C GLY A 267 8.10 -27.79 3.64
N GLY A 268 8.52 -27.16 2.53
CA GLY A 268 8.95 -27.89 1.33
C GLY A 268 10.12 -27.26 0.59
N GLU A 269 11.20 -28.03 0.41
CA GLU A 269 12.28 -27.71 -0.54
C GLU A 269 11.79 -27.75 -2.01
N SER A 270 10.69 -28.47 -2.27
CA SER A 270 9.92 -28.38 -3.51
C SER A 270 8.92 -27.23 -3.41
N LYS A 271 8.98 -26.29 -4.36
CA LYS A 271 8.08 -25.12 -4.51
C LYS A 271 6.60 -25.49 -4.79
N GLU A 272 6.14 -26.67 -4.36
CA GLU A 272 4.74 -27.10 -4.48
C GLU A 272 3.95 -26.67 -3.25
N ILE A 273 3.01 -25.75 -3.46
CA ILE A 273 2.15 -25.23 -2.39
C ILE A 273 1.10 -26.29 -2.06
N ARG A 274 1.10 -26.78 -0.81
CA ARG A 274 0.14 -27.81 -0.35
C ARG A 274 -1.30 -27.30 -0.26
N PHE A 275 -1.49 -26.04 0.16
CA PHE A 275 -2.81 -25.41 0.38
C PHE A 275 -2.92 -24.05 -0.33
N PRO A 276 -3.01 -24.04 -1.68
CA PRO A 276 -2.90 -22.80 -2.46
C PRO A 276 -4.10 -21.86 -2.32
N LYS A 277 -5.31 -22.39 -2.09
CA LYS A 277 -6.52 -21.55 -1.94
C LYS A 277 -6.46 -20.72 -0.67
N MET A 278 -6.02 -21.32 0.43
CA MET A 278 -5.82 -20.60 1.69
C MET A 278 -4.71 -19.55 1.56
N VAL A 279 -3.54 -19.88 0.98
CA VAL A 279 -2.47 -18.89 0.76
C VAL A 279 -2.98 -17.69 -0.05
N THR A 280 -3.75 -17.96 -1.11
CA THR A 280 -4.37 -16.90 -1.93
C THR A 280 -5.35 -16.05 -1.12
N SER A 281 -6.16 -16.67 -0.26
CA SER A 281 -7.11 -15.97 0.62
C SER A 281 -6.39 -15.09 1.66
N CYS A 282 -5.33 -15.60 2.28
CA CYS A 282 -4.47 -14.84 3.20
C CYS A 282 -3.83 -13.64 2.51
N CYS A 283 -3.23 -13.84 1.34
CA CYS A 283 -2.63 -12.75 0.57
C CYS A 283 -3.68 -11.70 0.18
N ARG A 284 -4.86 -12.13 -0.27
CA ARG A 284 -5.97 -11.21 -0.62
C ARG A 284 -6.41 -10.37 0.58
N PHE A 285 -6.55 -11.01 1.75
CA PHE A 285 -6.86 -10.33 3.00
C PHE A 285 -5.80 -9.29 3.37
N LEU A 286 -4.51 -9.65 3.30
CA LEU A 286 -3.40 -8.74 3.59
C LEU A 286 -3.36 -7.56 2.60
N CYS A 287 -3.66 -7.77 1.33
CA CYS A 287 -3.83 -6.68 0.36
C CYS A 287 -4.95 -5.71 0.76
N TYR A 288 -6.10 -6.22 1.24
CA TYR A 288 -7.16 -5.34 1.76
C TYR A 288 -6.73 -4.61 3.03
N PHE A 289 -6.04 -5.27 3.95
CA PHE A 289 -5.50 -4.66 5.16
C PHE A 289 -4.55 -3.49 4.84
N CYS A 290 -3.70 -3.62 3.82
CA CYS A 290 -2.88 -2.53 3.31
C CYS A 290 -3.72 -1.39 2.71
N ARG A 291 -4.72 -1.70 1.88
CA ARG A 291 -5.52 -0.67 1.18
C ARG A 291 -6.33 0.25 2.09
N ILE A 292 -6.76 -0.23 3.25
CA ILE A 292 -7.63 0.55 4.16
C ILE A 292 -6.87 1.61 4.98
N SER A 293 -5.53 1.54 5.07
CA SER A 293 -4.76 2.51 5.86
C SER A 293 -3.29 2.57 5.48
N ARG A 294 -2.75 3.79 5.28
CA ARG A 294 -1.32 4.03 5.09
C ARG A 294 -0.45 3.53 6.26
N GLN A 295 -0.98 3.59 7.48
CA GLN A 295 -0.24 3.10 8.65
C GLN A 295 -0.28 1.56 8.74
N ASN A 296 -1.29 0.89 8.16
CA ASN A 296 -1.28 -0.56 8.01
C ASN A 296 -0.24 -1.02 6.99
N GLN A 297 -0.08 -0.27 5.90
CA GLN A 297 0.98 -0.50 4.92
C GLN A 297 2.36 -0.47 5.60
N ARG A 298 2.59 0.50 6.48
CA ARG A 298 3.84 0.61 7.25
C ARG A 298 4.10 -0.63 8.12
N SER A 299 3.10 -1.12 8.84
CA SER A 299 3.24 -2.37 9.62
C SER A 299 3.54 -3.59 8.73
N MET A 300 2.96 -3.65 7.53
CA MET A 300 3.28 -4.70 6.56
C MET A 300 4.66 -4.53 5.92
N PHE A 301 5.14 -3.29 5.78
CA PHE A 301 6.46 -2.97 5.22
C PHE A 301 7.59 -3.51 6.11
N ASP A 302 7.40 -3.57 7.42
CA ASP A 302 8.36 -4.20 8.35
C ASP A 302 8.61 -5.70 8.02
N HIS A 303 7.66 -6.35 7.33
CA HIS A 303 7.78 -7.73 6.87
C HIS A 303 8.15 -7.87 5.38
N LEU A 304 8.56 -6.78 4.71
CA LEU A 304 8.81 -6.76 3.27
C LEU A 304 9.86 -7.79 2.83
N SER A 305 11.00 -7.89 3.53
CA SER A 305 12.07 -8.83 3.14
C SER A 305 11.57 -10.28 3.12
N TYR A 306 10.75 -10.67 4.10
CA TYR A 306 10.15 -12.01 4.16
C TYR A 306 9.20 -12.25 2.98
N LEU A 307 8.36 -11.26 2.66
CA LEU A 307 7.43 -11.35 1.52
C LEU A 307 8.18 -11.45 0.18
N LEU A 308 9.30 -10.72 0.04
CA LEU A 308 10.15 -10.77 -1.15
C LEU A 308 10.91 -12.08 -1.27
N GLU A 309 11.43 -12.65 -0.18
CA GLU A 309 12.09 -13.97 -0.22
C GLU A 309 11.15 -15.09 -0.66
N ASN A 310 9.86 -14.95 -0.35
CA ASN A 310 8.79 -15.88 -0.71
C ASN A 310 7.97 -15.42 -1.94
N SER A 311 8.40 -14.38 -2.66
CA SER A 311 7.67 -13.82 -3.80
C SER A 311 7.56 -14.79 -4.99
N GLY A 312 8.49 -15.74 -5.08
CA GLY A 312 8.49 -16.80 -6.10
C GLY A 312 7.31 -17.75 -6.04
N ILE A 313 6.55 -17.72 -4.94
CA ILE A 313 5.45 -18.66 -4.67
C ILE A 313 4.19 -18.21 -5.39
N GLY A 314 3.60 -19.10 -6.19
CA GLY A 314 2.30 -18.86 -6.83
C GLY A 314 2.34 -17.97 -8.07
N LEU A 315 3.53 -17.64 -8.61
CA LEU A 315 3.70 -16.80 -9.81
C LEU A 315 3.09 -17.36 -11.12
N GLY A 316 2.56 -18.58 -11.10
CA GLY A 316 1.81 -19.20 -12.20
C GLY A 316 0.35 -19.53 -11.85
N MET A 317 -0.15 -19.00 -10.73
CA MET A 317 -1.53 -19.14 -10.27
C MET A 317 -2.26 -17.80 -10.39
N GLN A 318 -3.53 -17.87 -10.75
CA GLN A 318 -4.41 -16.71 -10.69
C GLN A 318 -4.84 -16.50 -9.24
N GLY A 319 -4.75 -15.26 -8.76
CA GLY A 319 -4.98 -14.89 -7.37
C GLY A 319 -3.89 -14.01 -6.79
N SER A 320 -4.10 -13.60 -5.54
CA SER A 320 -3.15 -12.82 -4.75
C SER A 320 -1.99 -13.68 -4.28
N THR A 321 -0.78 -13.16 -4.45
CA THR A 321 0.50 -13.78 -4.10
C THR A 321 1.20 -12.95 -3.02
N PRO A 322 2.23 -13.49 -2.33
CA PRO A 322 3.04 -12.70 -1.40
C PRO A 322 3.65 -11.44 -2.05
N LEU A 323 3.98 -11.51 -3.34
CA LEU A 323 4.47 -10.37 -4.12
C LEU A 323 3.40 -9.28 -4.28
N ASP A 324 2.14 -9.65 -4.47
CA ASP A 324 1.03 -8.68 -4.53
C ASP A 324 0.83 -7.98 -3.18
N VAL A 325 1.08 -8.68 -2.07
CA VAL A 325 1.05 -8.09 -0.71
C VAL A 325 2.21 -7.12 -0.52
N ALA A 326 3.41 -7.48 -0.97
CA ALA A 326 4.57 -6.60 -0.98
C ALA A 326 4.34 -5.36 -1.85
N ALA A 327 3.70 -5.50 -3.01
CA ALA A 327 3.30 -4.36 -3.84
C ALA A 327 2.27 -3.48 -3.12
N ALA A 328 1.28 -4.09 -2.47
CA ALA A 328 0.24 -3.38 -1.72
C ALA A 328 0.77 -2.63 -0.48
N SER A 329 1.92 -3.02 0.08
CA SER A 329 2.54 -2.29 1.19
C SER A 329 3.24 -1.00 0.75
N VAL A 330 3.52 -0.81 -0.54
CA VAL A 330 4.19 0.39 -1.07
C VAL A 330 3.24 1.27 -1.89
N ILE A 331 2.16 0.70 -2.43
CA ILE A 331 1.20 1.39 -3.31
C ILE A 331 0.65 2.69 -2.71
N ASP A 332 0.65 3.77 -3.50
CA ASP A 332 0.12 5.10 -3.15
C ASP A 332 0.70 5.72 -1.86
N ASN A 333 1.88 5.27 -1.43
CA ASN A 333 2.56 5.72 -0.22
C ASN A 333 3.98 6.24 -0.50
N ASN A 334 4.11 7.56 -0.61
CA ASN A 334 5.38 8.22 -0.95
C ASN A 334 6.47 7.96 0.12
N GLU A 335 6.10 7.90 1.40
CA GLU A 335 7.07 7.69 2.49
C GLU A 335 7.70 6.30 2.42
N LEU A 336 6.89 5.27 2.17
CA LEU A 336 7.37 3.89 2.09
C LEU A 336 8.11 3.62 0.78
N ALA A 337 7.70 4.23 -0.33
CA ALA A 337 8.43 4.16 -1.58
C ALA A 337 9.86 4.73 -1.44
N LEU A 338 10.00 5.85 -0.73
CA LEU A 338 11.33 6.44 -0.42
C LEU A 338 12.11 5.64 0.61
N ALA A 339 11.45 4.84 1.45
CA ALA A 339 12.09 3.97 2.43
C ALA A 339 12.63 2.65 1.84
N LEU A 340 12.31 2.34 0.58
CA LEU A 340 12.82 1.15 -0.09
C LEU A 340 14.35 1.18 -0.24
N GLN A 341 14.99 0.05 0.05
CA GLN A 341 16.44 -0.06 -0.09
C GLN A 341 16.81 -0.57 -1.48
N GLU A 342 18.02 -0.21 -1.95
CA GLU A 342 18.57 -0.76 -3.20
C GLU A 342 18.64 -2.30 -3.17
N GLN A 343 18.84 -2.90 -2.00
CA GLN A 343 18.87 -4.35 -1.81
C GLN A 343 17.50 -5.01 -2.10
N ASP A 344 16.40 -4.36 -1.72
CA ASP A 344 15.05 -4.87 -1.96
C ASP A 344 14.74 -4.87 -3.46
N LEU A 345 15.10 -3.78 -4.14
CA LEU A 345 14.96 -3.64 -5.59
C LEU A 345 15.87 -4.64 -6.34
N GLU A 346 17.10 -4.84 -5.87
CA GLU A 346 18.04 -5.81 -6.46
C GLU A 346 17.52 -7.25 -6.33
N LYS A 347 16.92 -7.63 -5.19
CA LYS A 347 16.28 -8.94 -5.01
C LYS A 347 15.18 -9.13 -6.07
N VAL A 348 14.28 -8.16 -6.21
CA VAL A 348 13.18 -8.22 -7.20
C VAL A 348 13.70 -8.32 -8.64
N VAL A 349 14.69 -7.49 -9.01
CA VAL A 349 15.30 -7.55 -10.35
C VAL A 349 16.02 -8.88 -10.59
N SER A 350 16.63 -9.48 -9.56
CA SER A 350 17.25 -10.80 -9.65
C SER A 350 16.22 -11.91 -9.91
N TYR A 351 15.05 -11.85 -9.27
CA TYR A 351 13.97 -12.79 -9.52
C TYR A 351 13.30 -12.59 -10.89
N LEU A 352 13.17 -11.33 -11.34
CA LEU A 352 12.74 -11.00 -12.69
C LEU A 352 13.70 -11.57 -13.75
N ALA A 353 15.02 -11.43 -13.55
CA ALA A 353 16.02 -12.04 -14.43
C ALA A 353 15.87 -13.57 -14.48
N GLY A 354 15.57 -14.20 -13.34
CA GLY A 354 15.25 -15.63 -13.28
C GLY A 354 14.03 -16.00 -14.14
N CYS A 355 12.99 -15.16 -14.15
CA CYS A 355 11.81 -15.36 -15.00
C CYS A 355 12.14 -15.24 -16.50
N GLY A 356 13.14 -14.46 -16.90
CA GLY A 356 13.62 -14.38 -18.27
C GLY A 356 14.41 -15.62 -18.75
N LEU A 357 14.87 -16.46 -17.83
CA LEU A 357 15.70 -17.64 -18.11
C LEU A 357 15.02 -18.99 -17.85
N GLN A 358 13.92 -18.99 -17.09
CA GLN A 358 13.27 -20.20 -16.62
C GLN A 358 11.82 -20.28 -17.12
N SER A 359 11.46 -21.41 -17.68
CA SER A 359 10.08 -21.76 -18.00
C SER A 359 9.23 -21.95 -16.73
N CYS A 360 7.92 -21.74 -16.84
CA CYS A 360 6.98 -21.90 -15.72
C CYS A 360 6.73 -23.38 -15.39
N PRO A 361 7.27 -23.97 -14.31
CA PRO A 361 7.08 -25.40 -14.04
C PRO A 361 5.59 -25.74 -13.82
N MET A 362 4.84 -24.81 -13.23
CA MET A 362 3.40 -24.95 -12.99
C MET A 362 2.56 -24.99 -14.27
N LEU A 363 2.92 -24.19 -15.29
CA LEU A 363 2.19 -24.20 -16.57
C LEU A 363 2.58 -25.45 -17.38
N LEU A 364 3.85 -25.85 -17.35
CA LEU A 364 4.30 -27.09 -17.98
C LEU A 364 3.57 -28.31 -17.39
N ALA A 365 3.41 -28.37 -16.07
CA ALA A 365 2.64 -29.43 -15.41
C ALA A 365 1.16 -29.45 -15.81
N LYS A 366 0.59 -28.30 -16.19
CA LYS A 366 -0.78 -28.16 -16.72
C LYS A 366 -0.88 -28.42 -18.23
N GLY A 367 0.22 -28.75 -18.91
CA GLY A 367 0.24 -29.10 -20.33
C GLY A 367 0.39 -27.91 -21.29
N TYR A 368 0.81 -26.74 -20.79
CA TYR A 368 1.08 -25.58 -21.65
C TYR A 368 2.36 -25.76 -22.48
N PRO A 369 2.46 -25.12 -23.66
CA PRO A 369 3.69 -25.07 -24.45
C PRO A 369 4.84 -24.44 -23.67
N ASP A 370 6.04 -25.00 -23.83
CA ASP A 370 7.26 -24.42 -23.27
C ASP A 370 7.78 -23.30 -24.18
N ILE A 371 7.81 -22.07 -23.65
CA ILE A 371 8.35 -20.89 -24.33
C ILE A 371 9.76 -20.52 -23.86
N GLY A 372 10.31 -21.20 -22.86
CA GLY A 372 11.68 -20.94 -22.35
C GLY A 372 11.80 -19.78 -21.35
N TRP A 373 10.70 -19.10 -21.00
CA TRP A 373 10.67 -18.00 -20.03
C TRP A 373 9.28 -17.87 -19.38
N ASN A 374 9.14 -17.01 -18.37
CA ASN A 374 7.93 -16.82 -17.57
C ASN A 374 7.35 -15.38 -17.69
N PRO A 375 6.49 -15.11 -18.69
CA PRO A 375 5.84 -13.81 -18.84
C PRO A 375 4.88 -13.49 -17.69
N CYS A 376 4.14 -14.49 -17.18
CA CYS A 376 3.14 -14.30 -16.11
C CYS A 376 3.77 -13.85 -14.78
N GLY A 377 4.87 -14.48 -14.39
CA GLY A 377 5.62 -14.11 -13.20
C GLY A 377 6.40 -12.81 -13.40
N GLY A 378 6.93 -12.59 -14.60
CA GLY A 378 7.63 -11.36 -14.96
C GLY A 378 6.75 -10.12 -14.82
N GLU A 379 5.51 -10.17 -15.32
CA GLU A 379 4.54 -9.07 -15.21
C GLU A 379 4.32 -8.64 -13.76
N ARG A 380 4.15 -9.59 -12.84
CA ARG A 380 3.93 -9.30 -11.41
C ARG A 380 5.13 -8.62 -10.75
N TYR A 381 6.35 -9.00 -11.12
CA TYR A 381 7.56 -8.32 -10.64
C TYR A 381 7.70 -6.91 -11.21
N LEU A 382 7.33 -6.71 -12.48
CA LEU A 382 7.30 -5.39 -13.10
C LEU A 382 6.27 -4.49 -12.43
N ASP A 383 5.10 -5.02 -12.04
CA ASP A 383 4.09 -4.28 -11.29
C ASP A 383 4.59 -3.81 -9.92
N PHE A 384 5.32 -4.65 -9.17
CA PHE A 384 5.96 -4.21 -7.92
C PHE A 384 6.91 -3.03 -8.18
N LEU A 385 7.81 -3.16 -9.18
CA LEU A 385 8.74 -2.08 -9.54
C LEU A 385 8.00 -0.81 -9.98
N ARG A 386 6.88 -0.96 -10.69
CA ARG A 386 6.05 0.15 -11.13
C ARG A 386 5.52 0.97 -9.95
N PHE A 387 5.04 0.30 -8.90
CA PHE A 387 4.59 0.99 -7.68
C PHE A 387 5.73 1.59 -6.86
N ALA A 388 6.95 1.06 -6.96
CA ALA A 388 8.12 1.63 -6.30
C ALA A 388 8.62 2.92 -6.98
N VAL A 389 8.51 3.02 -8.31
CA VAL A 389 9.01 4.18 -9.07
C VAL A 389 7.96 5.25 -9.34
N PHE A 390 6.68 4.94 -9.21
CA PHE A 390 5.60 5.87 -9.54
C PHE A 390 4.48 5.82 -8.51
N VAL A 391 4.29 6.94 -7.80
CA VAL A 391 3.36 7.01 -6.67
C VAL A 391 2.53 8.29 -6.78
N ASN A 392 1.21 8.18 -6.63
CA ASN A 392 0.28 9.33 -6.65
C ASN A 392 0.40 10.26 -7.89
N GLY A 393 0.84 9.74 -9.04
CA GLY A 393 1.00 10.54 -10.27
C GLY A 393 2.39 11.12 -10.47
N GLU A 394 3.32 10.91 -9.54
CA GLU A 394 4.67 11.45 -9.55
C GLU A 394 5.73 10.36 -9.66
N SER A 395 6.85 10.69 -10.32
CA SER A 395 8.02 9.81 -10.43
C SER A 395 8.89 9.93 -9.18
N VAL A 396 9.27 8.79 -8.60
CA VAL A 396 10.28 8.68 -7.54
C VAL A 396 11.64 8.49 -8.20
N GLU A 397 12.29 9.62 -8.53
CA GLU A 397 13.54 9.65 -9.33
C GLU A 397 14.67 8.78 -8.74
N GLU A 398 14.83 8.74 -7.42
CA GLU A 398 15.85 7.91 -6.76
C GLU A 398 15.67 6.42 -7.07
N ASN A 399 14.44 5.93 -6.91
CA ASN A 399 14.09 4.54 -7.22
C ASN A 399 14.17 4.27 -8.72
N ALA A 400 13.65 5.17 -9.56
CA ALA A 400 13.69 5.02 -11.01
C ALA A 400 15.13 4.86 -11.54
N ASN A 401 16.06 5.68 -11.05
CA ASN A 401 17.47 5.63 -11.42
C ASN A 401 18.13 4.30 -11.03
N VAL A 402 17.83 3.79 -9.84
CA VAL A 402 18.32 2.49 -9.36
C VAL A 402 17.72 1.36 -10.20
N VAL A 403 16.40 1.36 -10.43
CA VAL A 403 15.71 0.33 -11.22
C VAL A 403 16.26 0.26 -12.64
N VAL A 404 16.40 1.39 -13.35
CA VAL A 404 16.97 1.42 -14.70
C VAL A 404 18.39 0.86 -14.69
N ARG A 405 19.22 1.24 -13.71
CA ARG A 405 20.61 0.78 -13.58
C ARG A 405 20.70 -0.73 -13.31
N LEU A 406 19.80 -1.28 -12.50
CA LEU A 406 19.77 -2.71 -12.19
C LEU A 406 19.28 -3.52 -13.40
N LEU A 407 18.25 -3.05 -14.10
CA LEU A 407 17.72 -3.72 -15.29
C LEU A 407 18.75 -3.80 -16.43
N ILE A 408 19.49 -2.72 -16.73
CA ILE A 408 20.52 -2.76 -17.78
C ILE A 408 21.72 -3.66 -17.44
N ARG A 409 21.96 -3.93 -16.15
CA ARG A 409 23.00 -4.87 -15.71
C ARG A 409 22.58 -6.34 -15.88
N LYS A 410 21.28 -6.60 -16.03
CA LYS A 410 20.69 -7.94 -16.19
C LYS A 410 19.75 -7.95 -17.39
N PRO A 411 20.29 -8.01 -18.63
CA PRO A 411 19.49 -7.91 -19.85
C PRO A 411 18.44 -9.03 -20.00
N GLU A 412 18.53 -10.10 -19.21
CA GLU A 412 17.53 -11.15 -19.08
C GLU A 412 16.15 -10.62 -18.65
N CYS A 413 16.10 -9.49 -17.94
CA CYS A 413 14.86 -8.91 -17.44
C CYS A 413 13.95 -8.36 -18.54
N PHE A 414 14.51 -8.02 -19.71
CA PHE A 414 13.73 -7.41 -20.81
C PHE A 414 12.95 -8.43 -21.63
N GLY A 415 13.11 -9.72 -21.36
CA GLY A 415 12.55 -10.80 -22.16
C GLY A 415 13.27 -11.00 -23.50
N PRO A 416 12.93 -12.08 -24.22
CA PRO A 416 13.67 -12.49 -25.43
C PRO A 416 13.68 -11.45 -26.56
N ALA A 417 12.66 -10.61 -26.69
CA ALA A 417 12.54 -9.67 -27.81
C ALA A 417 13.52 -8.49 -27.73
N LEU A 418 13.86 -8.07 -26.50
CA LEU A 418 14.62 -6.85 -26.23
C LEU A 418 16.05 -7.13 -25.72
N ARG A 419 16.45 -8.41 -25.55
CA ARG A 419 17.78 -8.82 -25.04
C ARG A 419 18.93 -8.62 -26.05
N GLY A 420 18.64 -8.24 -27.31
CA GLY A 420 19.64 -7.87 -28.32
C GLY A 420 20.36 -9.03 -29.03
N GLU A 421 20.40 -10.23 -28.45
CA GLU A 421 20.95 -11.43 -29.11
C GLU A 421 19.87 -12.15 -29.94
N GLY A 422 19.73 -11.79 -31.21
CA GLY A 422 18.88 -12.51 -32.17
C GLY A 422 17.36 -12.30 -32.03
N GLY A 423 16.91 -11.34 -31.22
CA GLY A 423 15.49 -10.98 -31.09
C GLY A 423 14.92 -10.36 -32.36
N SER A 424 13.67 -10.69 -32.69
CA SER A 424 12.96 -10.19 -33.88
C SER A 424 12.42 -8.75 -33.74
N GLY A 425 12.74 -8.04 -32.66
CA GLY A 425 12.17 -6.73 -32.32
C GLY A 425 10.86 -6.82 -31.55
N LEU A 426 10.44 -5.69 -30.94
CA LEU A 426 9.26 -5.65 -30.09
C LEU A 426 7.97 -5.80 -30.91
N LEU A 427 7.88 -5.09 -32.04
CA LEU A 427 6.71 -5.15 -32.93
C LEU A 427 6.42 -6.57 -33.42
N ALA A 428 7.44 -7.24 -33.98
CA ALA A 428 7.29 -8.60 -34.49
C ALA A 428 6.87 -9.60 -33.38
N THR A 429 7.32 -9.36 -32.15
CA THR A 429 6.96 -10.19 -31.00
C THR A 429 5.51 -9.99 -30.59
N ILE A 430 5.01 -8.75 -30.59
CA ILE A 430 3.59 -8.46 -30.33
C ILE A 430 2.72 -9.05 -31.44
N GLU A 431 3.10 -8.92 -32.71
CA GLU A 431 2.37 -9.55 -33.82
C GLU A 431 2.33 -11.08 -33.70
N GLU A 432 3.43 -11.72 -33.31
CA GLU A 432 3.47 -13.15 -33.05
C GLU A 432 2.61 -13.54 -31.85
N ALA A 433 2.59 -12.73 -30.79
CA ALA A 433 1.76 -12.96 -29.63
C ALA A 433 0.25 -12.84 -29.95
N ILE A 434 -0.12 -11.92 -30.86
CA ILE A 434 -1.49 -11.83 -31.41
C ILE A 434 -1.81 -13.12 -32.17
N ARG A 435 -0.92 -13.59 -33.07
CA ARG A 435 -1.11 -14.86 -33.78
C ARG A 435 -1.23 -16.07 -32.85
N ILE A 436 -0.48 -16.08 -31.74
CA ILE A 436 -0.62 -17.11 -30.69
C ILE A 436 -2.01 -17.05 -30.07
N SER A 437 -2.48 -15.85 -29.70
CA SER A 437 -3.80 -15.68 -29.07
C SER A 437 -4.97 -16.10 -29.98
N GLU A 438 -4.79 -16.00 -31.29
CA GLU A 438 -5.76 -16.45 -32.30
C GLU A 438 -5.73 -17.96 -32.54
N ASP A 439 -4.68 -18.67 -32.10
CA ASP A 439 -4.52 -20.12 -32.23
C ASP A 439 -4.68 -20.84 -30.87
N PRO A 440 -5.86 -21.43 -30.58
CA PRO A 440 -6.13 -22.11 -29.31
C PRO A 440 -5.18 -23.27 -29.00
N ALA A 441 -4.52 -23.86 -30.00
CA ALA A 441 -3.57 -24.96 -29.81
C ALA A 441 -2.22 -24.46 -29.24
N ARG A 442 -1.90 -23.18 -29.46
CA ARG A 442 -0.69 -22.51 -28.96
C ARG A 442 -0.95 -21.70 -27.70
N ASP A 443 -2.17 -21.20 -27.54
CA ASP A 443 -2.53 -20.26 -26.47
C ASP A 443 -2.87 -20.92 -25.12
N GLY A 444 -3.18 -22.23 -25.11
CA GLY A 444 -3.51 -22.96 -23.88
C GLY A 444 -2.96 -24.38 -23.82
N PRO A 445 -3.42 -25.17 -22.83
CA PRO A 445 -2.87 -26.51 -22.63
C PRO A 445 -3.14 -27.37 -23.86
N GLY A 446 -2.08 -28.03 -24.34
CA GLY A 446 -2.17 -28.88 -25.52
C GLY A 446 -3.19 -30.00 -25.29
N VAL A 447 -3.94 -30.38 -26.34
CA VAL A 447 -4.89 -31.50 -26.32
C VAL A 447 -4.13 -32.84 -26.27
N ARG A 448 -3.31 -33.06 -25.23
CA ARG A 448 -2.80 -34.40 -24.91
C ARG A 448 -3.91 -35.11 -24.15
N ARG A 449 -4.67 -35.89 -24.91
CA ARG A 449 -5.70 -36.84 -24.46
C ARG A 449 -5.04 -37.96 -23.65
N ASP A 450 -4.59 -37.66 -22.43
CA ASP A 450 -4.14 -38.66 -21.47
C ASP A 450 -5.35 -39.41 -20.94
N ARG A 451 -5.69 -40.53 -21.58
CA ARG A 451 -6.76 -41.49 -21.21
C ARG A 451 -6.64 -42.10 -19.80
N ARG A 452 -5.78 -41.57 -18.92
CA ARG A 452 -5.55 -42.05 -17.54
C ARG A 452 -6.05 -41.09 -16.45
N ARG A 453 -6.53 -39.89 -16.78
CA ARG A 453 -7.03 -38.90 -15.79
C ARG A 453 -8.54 -38.63 -15.87
N GLU A 454 -9.33 -39.51 -16.49
CA GLU A 454 -10.80 -39.31 -16.61
C GLU A 454 -11.60 -39.64 -15.33
N HIS A 455 -11.00 -39.80 -14.14
CA HIS A 455 -11.77 -40.23 -12.96
C HIS A 455 -11.75 -39.35 -11.71
N PHE A 456 -10.87 -38.34 -11.53
CA PHE A 456 -10.92 -37.50 -10.32
C PHE A 456 -10.26 -36.11 -10.52
N GLY A 457 -10.90 -35.23 -11.28
CA GLY A 457 -10.52 -33.81 -11.30
C GLY A 457 -11.54 -32.99 -12.07
N GLU A 458 -12.22 -32.06 -11.38
CA GLU A 458 -12.97 -30.99 -12.04
C GLU A 458 -12.04 -30.27 -13.02
N GLU A 459 -12.46 -30.09 -14.27
CA GLU A 459 -11.77 -29.17 -15.18
C GLU A 459 -11.73 -27.80 -14.49
N PRO A 460 -10.56 -27.14 -14.40
CA PRO A 460 -10.51 -25.81 -13.81
C PRO A 460 -11.47 -24.90 -14.57
N PRO A 461 -12.28 -24.07 -13.89
CA PRO A 461 -13.23 -23.19 -14.57
C PRO A 461 -12.51 -22.35 -15.61
N GLU A 462 -13.13 -22.09 -16.77
CA GLU A 462 -12.49 -21.40 -17.91
C GLU A 462 -11.81 -20.08 -17.51
N GLU A 463 -12.32 -19.41 -16.46
CA GLU A 463 -11.76 -18.18 -15.87
C GLU A 463 -10.33 -18.34 -15.33
N ASN A 464 -9.89 -19.58 -15.04
CA ASN A 464 -8.57 -19.92 -14.52
C ASN A 464 -7.55 -20.30 -15.62
N ARG A 465 -7.94 -20.20 -16.89
CA ARG A 465 -7.06 -20.49 -18.03
C ARG A 465 -6.16 -19.29 -18.30
N VAL A 466 -4.86 -19.54 -18.34
CA VAL A 466 -3.87 -18.54 -18.76
C VAL A 466 -3.86 -18.53 -20.29
N HIS A 467 -3.92 -17.35 -20.89
CA HIS A 467 -3.77 -17.18 -22.33
C HIS A 467 -2.34 -16.71 -22.61
N LEU A 468 -1.55 -17.56 -23.24
CA LEU A 468 -0.11 -17.34 -23.40
C LEU A 468 0.21 -16.12 -24.28
N GLY A 469 -0.53 -15.94 -25.38
CA GLY A 469 -0.37 -14.78 -26.26
C GLY A 469 -0.65 -13.48 -25.51
N HIS A 470 -1.72 -13.45 -24.73
CA HIS A 470 -2.06 -12.30 -23.89
C HIS A 470 -0.99 -12.05 -22.81
N ALA A 471 -0.51 -13.08 -22.13
CA ALA A 471 0.53 -12.94 -21.11
C ALA A 471 1.84 -12.35 -21.66
N ILE A 472 2.24 -12.73 -22.89
CA ILE A 472 3.41 -12.17 -23.56
C ILE A 472 3.20 -10.67 -23.83
N MET A 473 2.04 -10.30 -24.38
CA MET A 473 1.72 -8.89 -24.65
C MET A 473 1.66 -8.06 -23.36
N SER A 474 1.04 -8.59 -22.30
CA SER A 474 0.92 -7.91 -21.00
C SER A 474 2.28 -7.74 -20.32
N PHE A 475 3.18 -8.73 -20.40
CA PHE A 475 4.55 -8.58 -19.92
C PHE A 475 5.27 -7.40 -20.60
N TYR A 476 5.26 -7.36 -21.94
CA TYR A 476 5.94 -6.27 -22.66
C TYR A 476 5.26 -4.92 -22.43
N ALA A 477 3.92 -4.88 -22.35
CA ALA A 477 3.20 -3.65 -22.00
C ALA A 477 3.56 -3.15 -20.59
N ALA A 478 3.68 -4.04 -19.60
CA ALA A 478 4.11 -3.69 -18.25
C ALA A 478 5.56 -3.21 -18.20
N LEU A 479 6.45 -3.84 -18.98
CA LEU A 479 7.86 -3.44 -19.08
C LEU A 479 8.00 -2.05 -19.69
N ILE A 480 7.29 -1.78 -20.78
CA ILE A 480 7.32 -0.47 -21.45
C ILE A 480 6.67 0.61 -20.57
N ASP A 481 5.59 0.29 -19.85
CA ASP A 481 4.96 1.21 -18.89
C ASP A 481 5.93 1.55 -17.74
N LEU A 482 6.61 0.56 -17.16
CA LEU A 482 7.65 0.76 -16.15
C LEU A 482 8.75 1.68 -16.66
N LEU A 483 9.33 1.38 -17.84
CA LEU A 483 10.40 2.18 -18.42
C LEU A 483 9.95 3.61 -18.76
N GLY A 484 8.69 3.77 -19.21
CA GLY A 484 8.07 5.07 -19.46
C GLY A 484 7.95 5.89 -18.18
N ARG A 485 7.57 5.26 -17.05
CA ARG A 485 7.49 5.91 -15.73
C ARG A 485 8.86 6.22 -15.13
N CYS A 486 9.88 5.42 -15.45
CA CYS A 486 11.27 5.70 -15.11
C CYS A 486 11.89 6.83 -15.95
N ALA A 487 11.16 7.38 -16.93
CA ALA A 487 11.66 8.49 -17.72
C ALA A 487 11.82 9.76 -16.85
N PRO A 488 12.98 10.43 -16.89
CA PRO A 488 13.24 11.62 -16.10
C PRO A 488 12.24 12.74 -16.39
N GLU A 489 11.94 13.55 -15.38
CA GLU A 489 11.01 14.68 -15.54
C GLU A 489 11.49 15.73 -16.56
N MET A 490 10.54 16.30 -17.32
CA MET A 490 10.82 17.18 -18.46
C MET A 490 11.65 18.42 -18.08
N HIS A 491 11.39 19.00 -16.91
CA HIS A 491 12.12 20.17 -16.43
C HIS A 491 13.60 19.87 -16.15
N LEU A 492 13.94 18.64 -15.72
CA LEU A 492 15.33 18.20 -15.51
C LEU A 492 16.07 18.04 -16.83
N ILE A 493 15.35 17.54 -17.84
CA ILE A 493 15.87 17.38 -19.21
C ILE A 493 16.13 18.76 -19.83
N GLN A 494 15.19 19.70 -19.71
CA GLN A 494 15.35 21.08 -20.19
C GLN A 494 16.45 21.84 -19.46
N ALA A 495 16.65 21.56 -18.17
CA ALA A 495 17.76 22.10 -17.38
C ALA A 495 19.13 21.50 -17.77
N GLY A 496 19.19 20.53 -18.68
CA GLY A 496 20.43 19.94 -19.16
C GLY A 496 21.15 19.08 -18.12
N LYS A 497 20.44 18.49 -17.16
CA LYS A 497 21.06 17.61 -16.16
C LYS A 497 21.62 16.36 -16.83
N GLY A 498 22.93 16.13 -16.69
CA GLY A 498 23.65 15.06 -17.40
C GLY A 498 23.11 13.66 -17.15
N GLU A 499 22.70 13.35 -15.92
CA GLU A 499 22.12 12.04 -15.57
C GLU A 499 20.77 11.79 -16.25
N ALA A 500 19.87 12.79 -16.23
CA ALA A 500 18.57 12.72 -16.91
C ALA A 500 18.74 12.51 -18.43
N LEU A 501 19.67 13.22 -19.06
CA LEU A 501 19.97 13.04 -20.48
C LEU A 501 20.53 11.64 -20.78
N ARG A 502 21.38 11.11 -19.90
CA ARG A 502 21.97 9.76 -20.06
C ARG A 502 20.90 8.68 -19.94
N ILE A 503 19.99 8.78 -18.97
CA ILE A 503 18.88 7.83 -18.79
C ILE A 503 17.94 7.90 -19.99
N ARG A 504 17.55 9.11 -20.42
CA ARG A 504 16.71 9.27 -21.62
C ARG A 504 17.35 8.64 -22.86
N ALA A 505 18.67 8.78 -23.04
CA ALA A 505 19.39 8.14 -24.13
C ALA A 505 19.37 6.61 -24.04
N ILE A 506 19.54 6.04 -22.84
CA ILE A 506 19.44 4.60 -22.60
C ILE A 506 18.04 4.10 -22.98
N LEU A 507 16.98 4.76 -22.49
CA LEU A 507 15.59 4.38 -22.79
C LEU A 507 15.30 4.40 -24.29
N ARG A 508 15.78 5.43 -25.01
CA ARG A 508 15.66 5.50 -26.48
C ARG A 508 16.42 4.39 -27.21
N SER A 509 17.54 3.93 -26.66
CA SER A 509 18.32 2.84 -27.26
C SER A 509 17.68 1.46 -27.05
N LEU A 510 16.92 1.29 -25.97
CA LEU A 510 16.26 0.02 -25.64
C LEU A 510 15.00 -0.20 -26.48
N VAL A 511 14.23 0.87 -26.75
CA VAL A 511 12.93 0.77 -27.42
C VAL A 511 12.91 1.70 -28.64
N PRO A 512 13.05 1.15 -29.87
CA PRO A 512 13.02 1.93 -31.10
C PRO A 512 11.67 2.63 -31.31
N LEU A 513 11.71 3.81 -31.93
CA LEU A 513 10.51 4.60 -32.23
C LEU A 513 9.57 3.88 -33.21
N ASP A 514 10.14 3.20 -34.21
CA ASP A 514 9.38 2.49 -35.25
C ASP A 514 8.55 1.34 -34.67
N ASP A 515 9.09 0.63 -33.67
CA ASP A 515 8.38 -0.44 -32.97
C ASP A 515 7.16 0.11 -32.21
N LEU A 516 7.29 1.26 -31.54
CA LEU A 516 6.20 1.90 -30.81
C LEU A 516 5.07 2.31 -31.76
N VAL A 517 5.41 3.00 -32.85
CA VAL A 517 4.43 3.46 -33.84
C VAL A 517 3.77 2.26 -34.53
N GLY A 518 4.53 1.21 -34.83
CA GLY A 518 4.02 -0.04 -35.36
C GLY A 518 2.96 -0.67 -34.44
N ILE A 519 3.24 -0.79 -33.15
CA ILE A 519 2.31 -1.39 -32.17
C ILE A 519 1.05 -0.53 -31.99
N ILE A 520 1.21 0.81 -31.94
CA ILE A 520 0.09 1.75 -31.88
C ILE A 520 -0.82 1.61 -33.12
N SER A 521 -0.24 1.27 -34.28
CA SER A 521 -0.96 1.09 -35.55
C SER A 521 -1.68 -0.25 -35.67
N LEU A 522 -1.45 -1.21 -34.77
CA LEU A 522 -2.09 -2.53 -34.84
C LEU A 522 -3.61 -2.42 -34.60
N PRO A 523 -4.44 -3.12 -35.40
CA PRO A 523 -5.88 -3.07 -35.24
C PRO A 523 -6.33 -3.80 -33.97
N LEU A 524 -7.28 -3.21 -33.26
CA LEU A 524 -7.95 -3.87 -32.12
C LEU A 524 -9.13 -4.71 -32.61
N GLN A 525 -9.41 -5.82 -31.92
CA GLN A 525 -10.59 -6.63 -32.19
C GLN A 525 -11.85 -5.89 -31.68
N ILE A 526 -12.74 -5.49 -32.58
CA ILE A 526 -13.94 -4.73 -32.25
C ILE A 526 -15.13 -5.70 -32.05
N PRO A 527 -15.95 -5.53 -30.99
CA PRO A 527 -17.18 -6.30 -30.82
C PRO A 527 -18.12 -6.20 -32.04
N THR A 528 -18.71 -7.31 -32.45
CA THR A 528 -19.62 -7.37 -33.61
C THR A 528 -20.90 -8.14 -33.29
N LEU A 529 -21.94 -7.93 -34.12
CA LEU A 529 -23.15 -8.74 -34.09
C LEU A 529 -22.93 -9.99 -34.94
N GLY A 530 -23.07 -11.17 -34.34
CA GLY A 530 -23.03 -12.44 -35.04
C GLY A 530 -24.23 -12.64 -35.97
N LYS A 531 -24.20 -13.71 -36.77
CA LYS A 531 -25.26 -14.03 -37.75
C LYS A 531 -26.64 -14.23 -37.10
N ASP A 532 -26.68 -14.61 -35.83
CA ASP A 532 -27.90 -14.85 -35.06
C ASP A 532 -28.36 -13.62 -34.24
N GLY A 533 -27.74 -12.45 -34.44
CA GLY A 533 -27.98 -11.24 -33.65
C GLY A 533 -27.35 -11.28 -32.25
N ALA A 534 -26.66 -12.36 -31.89
CA ALA A 534 -25.90 -12.49 -30.65
C ALA A 534 -24.64 -11.61 -30.68
N LEU A 535 -24.35 -10.98 -29.55
CA LEU A 535 -23.18 -10.13 -29.36
C LEU A 535 -21.90 -10.98 -29.26
N VAL A 536 -20.98 -10.83 -30.22
CA VAL A 536 -19.67 -11.48 -30.19
C VAL A 536 -18.65 -10.49 -29.65
N GLN A 537 -18.20 -10.70 -28.41
CA GLN A 537 -17.20 -9.86 -27.76
C GLN A 537 -15.82 -10.56 -27.77
N PRO A 538 -14.73 -9.81 -28.00
CA PRO A 538 -13.38 -10.33 -27.77
C PRO A 538 -13.18 -10.58 -26.28
N LYS A 539 -12.51 -11.68 -25.93
CA LYS A 539 -12.12 -11.95 -24.53
C LYS A 539 -10.95 -11.03 -24.17
N MET A 540 -11.14 -10.11 -23.23
CA MET A 540 -10.09 -9.15 -22.84
C MET A 540 -8.83 -9.84 -22.31
N SER A 541 -8.98 -10.95 -21.59
CA SER A 541 -7.89 -11.76 -21.05
C SER A 541 -7.17 -12.63 -22.09
N ALA A 542 -7.60 -12.62 -23.36
CA ALA A 542 -7.08 -13.47 -24.43
C ALA A 542 -6.85 -12.73 -25.74
N SER A 543 -6.89 -11.40 -25.74
CA SER A 543 -6.76 -10.58 -26.96
C SER A 543 -5.81 -9.41 -26.75
N PHE A 544 -5.47 -8.75 -27.86
CA PHE A 544 -4.77 -7.47 -27.86
C PHE A 544 -5.74 -6.36 -27.44
N VAL A 545 -5.44 -5.70 -26.33
CA VAL A 545 -6.34 -4.75 -25.67
C VAL A 545 -5.80 -3.31 -25.69
N PRO A 546 -6.67 -2.29 -25.53
CA PRO A 546 -6.25 -0.89 -25.51
C PRO A 546 -5.16 -0.56 -24.48
N ASP A 547 -5.13 -1.28 -23.34
CA ASP A 547 -4.13 -1.09 -22.30
C ASP A 547 -2.70 -1.39 -22.81
N HIS A 548 -2.54 -2.35 -23.73
CA HIS A 548 -1.25 -2.65 -24.35
C HIS A 548 -0.73 -1.46 -25.18
N LYS A 549 -1.64 -0.75 -25.88
CA LYS A 549 -1.30 0.49 -26.59
C LYS A 549 -1.03 1.66 -25.63
N ALA A 550 -1.76 1.73 -24.52
CA ALA A 550 -1.60 2.81 -23.53
C ALA A 550 -0.16 2.93 -23.02
N SER A 551 0.49 1.79 -22.72
CA SER A 551 1.90 1.74 -22.32
C SER A 551 2.84 2.32 -23.38
N MET A 552 2.60 2.01 -24.66
CA MET A 552 3.40 2.51 -25.79
C MET A 552 3.27 4.02 -25.94
N VAL A 553 2.05 4.55 -25.78
CA VAL A 553 1.77 5.99 -25.83
C VAL A 553 2.41 6.72 -24.65
N LEU A 554 2.36 6.15 -23.45
CA LEU A 554 3.04 6.72 -22.27
C LEU A 554 4.55 6.83 -22.50
N PHE A 555 5.18 5.77 -23.02
CA PHE A 555 6.60 5.77 -23.32
C PHE A 555 6.94 6.79 -24.42
N LEU A 556 6.13 6.85 -25.48
CA LEU A 556 6.28 7.83 -26.55
C LEU A 556 6.25 9.27 -26.01
N ASP A 557 5.27 9.60 -25.15
CA ASP A 557 5.15 10.94 -24.57
C ASP A 557 6.33 11.28 -23.63
N ARG A 558 6.65 10.37 -22.70
CA ARG A 558 7.64 10.66 -21.64
C ARG A 558 9.09 10.60 -22.13
N VAL A 559 9.44 9.65 -23.01
CA VAL A 559 10.83 9.42 -23.42
C VAL A 559 11.18 10.17 -24.70
N TYR A 560 10.36 10.03 -25.74
CA TYR A 560 10.61 10.68 -27.02
C TYR A 560 10.10 12.12 -27.00
N GLY A 561 8.85 12.31 -26.59
CA GLY A 561 8.10 13.54 -26.79
C GLY A 561 7.75 13.72 -28.28
N ILE A 562 6.73 14.53 -28.56
CA ILE A 562 6.33 14.86 -29.93
C ILE A 562 6.59 16.35 -30.15
N GLU A 563 7.64 16.66 -30.91
CA GLU A 563 8.03 18.03 -31.27
C GLU A 563 7.84 18.33 -32.76
N ASN A 564 7.80 17.30 -33.61
CA ASN A 564 7.64 17.44 -35.06
C ASN A 564 6.17 17.28 -35.49
N GLN A 565 5.66 18.27 -36.24
CA GLN A 565 4.31 18.27 -36.81
C GLN A 565 4.06 17.09 -37.75
N ASP A 566 4.98 16.76 -38.66
CA ASP A 566 4.79 15.67 -39.62
C ASP A 566 4.69 14.32 -38.91
N PHE A 567 5.49 14.14 -37.86
CA PHE A 567 5.45 12.94 -37.03
C PHE A 567 4.13 12.81 -36.27
N LEU A 568 3.64 13.90 -35.65
CA LEU A 568 2.33 13.91 -34.99
C LEU A 568 1.20 13.51 -35.96
N LEU A 569 1.20 14.10 -37.16
CA LEU A 569 0.19 13.81 -38.17
C LEU A 569 0.28 12.37 -38.68
N HIS A 570 1.49 11.81 -38.79
CA HIS A 570 1.66 10.41 -39.15
C HIS A 570 1.07 9.49 -38.08
N VAL A 571 1.44 9.65 -36.81
CA VAL A 571 0.93 8.84 -35.68
C VAL A 571 -0.58 8.97 -35.53
N LEU A 572 -1.11 10.18 -35.74
CA LEU A 572 -2.56 10.43 -35.75
C LEU A 572 -3.27 9.61 -36.84
N ASP A 573 -2.72 9.57 -38.05
CA ASP A 573 -3.31 8.86 -39.19
C ASP A 573 -3.31 7.34 -39.01
N VAL A 574 -2.16 6.78 -38.60
CA VAL A 574 -1.96 5.32 -38.55
C VAL A 574 -2.53 4.67 -37.29
N GLY A 575 -2.67 5.40 -36.18
CA GLY A 575 -3.03 4.83 -34.88
C GLY A 575 -4.21 5.51 -34.20
N PHE A 576 -4.03 6.77 -33.78
CA PHE A 576 -5.00 7.43 -32.90
C PHE A 576 -6.36 7.67 -33.55
N LEU A 577 -6.41 8.10 -34.80
CA LEU A 577 -7.67 8.38 -35.49
C LEU A 577 -8.49 7.10 -35.76
N PRO A 578 -7.89 5.97 -36.22
CA PRO A 578 -8.55 4.67 -36.23
C PRO A 578 -9.14 4.26 -34.89
N ASP A 579 -8.38 4.37 -33.80
CA ASP A 579 -8.83 4.01 -32.45
C ASP A 579 -10.00 4.91 -31.98
N MET A 580 -9.95 6.21 -32.24
CA MET A 580 -11.04 7.15 -31.94
C MET A 580 -12.31 6.82 -32.73
N ARG A 581 -12.17 6.46 -34.01
CA ARG A 581 -13.30 6.06 -34.86
C ARG A 581 -13.92 4.74 -34.36
N ALA A 582 -13.09 3.80 -33.93
CA ALA A 582 -13.55 2.55 -33.32
C ALA A 582 -14.38 2.84 -32.05
N ALA A 583 -13.87 3.68 -31.14
CA ALA A 583 -14.60 4.09 -29.94
C ALA A 583 -15.93 4.79 -30.28
N ALA A 584 -15.93 5.71 -31.24
CA ALA A 584 -17.14 6.41 -31.67
C ALA A 584 -18.17 5.50 -32.37
N SER A 585 -17.72 4.40 -32.99
CA SER A 585 -18.59 3.38 -33.60
C SER A 585 -19.26 2.48 -32.56
N LEU A 586 -18.59 2.25 -31.42
CA LEU A 586 -19.11 1.46 -30.31
C LEU A 586 -20.08 2.24 -29.41
N ASP A 587 -20.18 3.56 -29.58
CA ASP A 587 -21.15 4.42 -28.89
C ASP A 587 -22.58 4.24 -29.46
N THR A 588 -23.11 3.03 -29.27
CA THR A 588 -24.49 2.64 -29.57
C THR A 588 -25.08 1.91 -28.37
N ALA A 589 -26.41 1.85 -28.26
CA ALA A 589 -27.09 1.21 -27.13
C ALA A 589 -26.67 -0.25 -26.89
N THR A 590 -26.25 -0.96 -27.93
CA THR A 590 -25.88 -2.38 -27.88
C THR A 590 -24.43 -2.59 -27.44
N PHE A 591 -23.53 -1.67 -27.79
CA PHE A 591 -22.08 -1.87 -27.63
C PHE A 591 -21.44 -0.99 -26.55
N SER A 592 -22.10 0.08 -26.11
CA SER A 592 -21.51 1.10 -25.24
C SER A 592 -21.17 0.61 -23.82
N THR A 593 -21.68 -0.55 -23.41
CA THR A 593 -21.40 -1.17 -22.10
C THR A 593 -20.49 -2.39 -22.20
N THR A 594 -19.94 -2.69 -23.38
CA THR A 594 -18.98 -3.79 -23.56
C THR A 594 -17.64 -3.44 -22.91
N GLU A 595 -16.92 -4.45 -22.40
CA GLU A 595 -15.63 -4.24 -21.74
C GLU A 595 -14.62 -3.55 -22.68
N MET A 596 -14.60 -3.94 -23.95
CA MET A 596 -13.74 -3.34 -24.98
C MET A 596 -14.08 -1.85 -25.21
N ALA A 597 -15.35 -1.47 -25.26
CA ALA A 597 -15.75 -0.06 -25.42
C ALA A 597 -15.31 0.78 -24.22
N LEU A 598 -15.47 0.27 -23.00
CA LEU A 598 -15.05 0.95 -21.78
C LEU A 598 -13.51 1.06 -21.70
N ALA A 599 -12.79 0.01 -22.08
CA ALA A 599 -11.33 0.00 -22.13
C ALA A 599 -10.79 0.99 -23.18
N LEU A 600 -11.40 1.05 -24.36
CA LEU A 600 -11.06 2.03 -25.41
C LEU A 600 -11.27 3.47 -24.91
N ASN A 601 -12.41 3.75 -24.27
CA ASN A 601 -12.67 5.07 -23.72
C ASN A 601 -11.64 5.44 -22.64
N ARG A 602 -11.24 4.49 -21.79
CA ARG A 602 -10.18 4.70 -20.80
C ARG A 602 -8.82 4.98 -21.46
N TYR A 603 -8.41 4.18 -22.43
CA TYR A 603 -7.17 4.39 -23.19
C TYR A 603 -7.13 5.77 -23.85
N LEU A 604 -8.21 6.16 -24.53
CA LEU A 604 -8.27 7.46 -25.19
C LEU A 604 -8.19 8.62 -24.20
N CYS A 605 -8.90 8.54 -23.06
CA CYS A 605 -8.91 9.62 -22.08
C CYS A 605 -7.66 9.66 -21.20
N VAL A 606 -6.99 8.53 -20.96
CA VAL A 606 -5.81 8.47 -20.08
C VAL A 606 -4.51 8.74 -20.85
N ALA A 607 -4.40 8.29 -22.10
CA ALA A 607 -3.15 8.35 -22.86
C ALA A 607 -3.25 9.28 -24.08
N VAL A 608 -4.20 9.05 -25.00
CA VAL A 608 -4.20 9.69 -26.32
C VAL A 608 -4.64 11.15 -26.28
N LEU A 609 -5.78 11.46 -25.67
CA LEU A 609 -6.33 12.82 -25.63
C LEU A 609 -5.44 13.77 -24.82
N PRO A 610 -4.92 13.41 -23.63
CA PRO A 610 -3.96 14.26 -22.92
C PRO A 610 -2.71 14.58 -23.75
N LEU A 611 -2.17 13.59 -24.48
CA LEU A 611 -1.05 13.80 -25.39
C LEU A 611 -1.40 14.76 -26.53
N ILE A 612 -2.57 14.61 -27.15
CA ILE A 612 -3.04 15.52 -28.20
C ILE A 612 -3.24 16.93 -27.65
N THR A 613 -3.80 17.09 -26.44
CA THR A 613 -3.94 18.38 -25.76
C THR A 613 -2.60 19.06 -25.57
N LYS A 614 -1.57 18.31 -25.13
CA LYS A 614 -0.19 18.81 -24.98
C LYS A 614 0.42 19.20 -26.33
N CYS A 615 0.13 18.45 -27.39
CA CYS A 615 0.60 18.70 -28.74
C CYS A 615 -0.27 19.68 -29.54
N ALA A 616 -1.31 20.28 -28.94
CA ALA A 616 -2.24 21.21 -29.62
C ALA A 616 -1.54 22.34 -30.42
N PRO A 617 -0.42 22.95 -29.95
CA PRO A 617 0.30 23.97 -30.72
C PRO A 617 0.81 23.48 -32.08
N LEU A 618 1.14 22.20 -32.21
CA LEU A 618 1.65 21.61 -33.46
C LEU A 618 0.56 21.46 -34.54
N PHE A 619 -0.72 21.66 -34.21
CA PHE A 619 -1.79 21.69 -35.20
C PHE A 619 -1.91 23.03 -35.95
N ALA A 620 -1.17 24.06 -35.53
CA ALA A 620 -1.11 25.34 -36.24
C ALA A 620 -0.53 25.16 -37.65
N GLY A 621 -1.23 25.64 -38.68
CA GLY A 621 -0.73 25.61 -40.07
C GLY A 621 -0.89 24.26 -40.81
N THR A 622 -1.68 23.32 -40.28
CA THR A 622 -1.93 21.98 -40.86
C THR A 622 -2.92 21.95 -42.06
N GLU A 623 -3.02 23.04 -42.82
CA GLU A 623 -4.03 23.21 -43.88
C GLU A 623 -3.91 22.16 -45.00
N HIS A 624 -2.67 21.71 -45.27
CA HIS A 624 -2.37 20.68 -46.26
C HIS A 624 -2.96 19.31 -45.90
N ARG A 625 -3.36 19.08 -44.63
CA ARG A 625 -3.98 17.86 -44.11
C ARG A 625 -5.38 18.11 -43.53
N ALA A 626 -6.09 19.14 -44.01
CA ALA A 626 -7.35 19.60 -43.43
C ALA A 626 -8.43 18.51 -43.27
N ILE A 627 -8.52 17.56 -44.20
CA ILE A 627 -9.51 16.46 -44.15
C ILE A 627 -9.31 15.57 -42.92
N MET A 628 -8.05 15.26 -42.58
CA MET A 628 -7.72 14.43 -41.43
C MET A 628 -8.04 15.16 -40.12
N VAL A 629 -7.67 16.44 -40.04
CA VAL A 629 -7.91 17.29 -38.88
C VAL A 629 -9.41 17.50 -38.66
N ASP A 630 -10.19 17.74 -39.73
CA ASP A 630 -11.65 17.81 -39.66
C ASP A 630 -12.26 16.48 -39.18
N SER A 631 -11.79 15.36 -39.72
CA SER A 631 -12.24 14.04 -39.28
C SER A 631 -11.91 13.76 -37.81
N MET A 632 -10.74 14.18 -37.32
CA MET A 632 -10.37 14.06 -35.92
C MET A 632 -11.30 14.90 -35.04
N LEU A 633 -11.41 16.19 -35.33
CA LEU A 633 -12.27 17.12 -34.59
C LEU A 633 -13.72 16.63 -34.51
N HIS A 634 -14.27 16.17 -35.64
CA HIS A 634 -15.60 15.60 -35.68
C HIS A 634 -15.73 14.34 -34.79
N THR A 635 -14.72 13.47 -34.81
CA THR A 635 -14.73 12.23 -34.01
C THR A 635 -14.62 12.54 -32.52
N VAL A 636 -13.74 13.44 -32.11
CA VAL A 636 -13.58 13.87 -30.71
C VAL A 636 -14.86 14.56 -30.21
N TYR A 637 -15.49 15.41 -31.03
CA TYR A 637 -16.79 15.99 -30.68
C TYR A 637 -17.91 14.94 -30.56
N ARG A 638 -17.92 13.94 -31.43
CA ARG A 638 -18.88 12.83 -31.29
C ARG A 638 -18.64 12.04 -30.00
N LEU A 639 -17.39 11.80 -29.63
CA LEU A 639 -17.03 11.13 -28.37
C LEU A 639 -17.49 11.93 -27.15
N SER A 640 -17.40 13.26 -27.15
CA SER A 640 -17.86 14.08 -26.01
C SER A 640 -19.36 13.92 -25.72
N ARG A 641 -20.15 13.56 -26.73
CA ARG A 641 -21.58 13.27 -26.64
C ARG A 641 -21.90 11.80 -26.32
N GLY A 642 -20.88 11.00 -26.02
CA GLY A 642 -21.00 9.57 -25.77
C GLY A 642 -21.83 9.23 -24.53
N ARG A 643 -22.52 8.09 -24.57
CA ARG A 643 -23.48 7.69 -23.51
C ARG A 643 -22.79 7.13 -22.26
N SER A 644 -21.70 6.39 -22.44
CA SER A 644 -21.01 5.62 -21.40
C SER A 644 -19.69 6.29 -20.95
N LEU A 645 -19.74 7.58 -20.61
CA LEU A 645 -18.58 8.34 -20.13
C LEU A 645 -18.77 8.86 -18.71
N THR A 646 -17.72 8.73 -17.89
CA THR A 646 -17.66 9.39 -16.58
C THR A 646 -17.55 10.90 -16.75
N LYS A 647 -17.79 11.65 -15.66
CA LYS A 647 -17.61 13.10 -15.68
C LYS A 647 -16.16 13.49 -16.01
N ALA A 648 -15.20 12.87 -15.34
CA ALA A 648 -13.78 13.12 -15.57
C ALA A 648 -13.35 12.83 -17.03
N GLN A 649 -13.87 11.76 -17.64
CA GLN A 649 -13.60 11.46 -19.06
C GLN A 649 -14.16 12.54 -19.99
N ARG A 650 -15.34 13.07 -19.71
CA ARG A 650 -15.93 14.18 -20.48
C ARG A 650 -15.10 15.45 -20.35
N ASP A 651 -14.69 15.79 -19.12
CA ASP A 651 -13.86 16.96 -18.86
C ASP A 651 -12.55 16.89 -19.69
N ILE A 652 -11.89 15.72 -19.77
CA ILE A 652 -10.68 15.52 -20.58
C ILE A 652 -10.95 15.71 -22.09
N ILE A 653 -12.08 15.19 -22.60
CA ILE A 653 -12.44 15.34 -24.02
C ILE A 653 -12.71 16.82 -24.35
N GLU A 654 -13.43 17.51 -23.47
CA GLU A 654 -13.73 18.93 -23.62
C GLU A 654 -12.47 19.79 -23.57
N ASP A 655 -11.56 19.54 -22.63
CA ASP A 655 -10.26 20.21 -22.53
C ASP A 655 -9.43 20.03 -23.81
N CYS A 656 -9.42 18.81 -24.37
CA CYS A 656 -8.76 18.52 -25.63
C CYS A 656 -9.36 19.30 -26.81
N LEU A 657 -10.69 19.31 -26.93
CA LEU A 657 -11.39 20.09 -27.96
C LEU A 657 -11.09 21.58 -27.84
N MET A 658 -11.13 22.13 -26.62
CA MET A 658 -10.85 23.55 -26.35
C MET A 658 -9.40 23.90 -26.69
N ALA A 659 -8.43 23.04 -26.34
CA ALA A 659 -7.04 23.22 -26.69
C ALA A 659 -6.82 23.21 -28.21
N LEU A 660 -7.42 22.27 -28.93
CA LEU A 660 -7.33 22.19 -30.39
C LEU A 660 -7.96 23.41 -31.08
N CYS A 661 -9.13 23.85 -30.61
CA CYS A 661 -9.83 25.02 -31.17
C CYS A 661 -9.03 26.32 -31.02
N ARG A 662 -8.12 26.40 -30.02
CA ARG A 662 -7.25 27.57 -29.81
C ARG A 662 -6.22 27.75 -30.92
N TYR A 663 -5.74 26.66 -31.53
CA TYR A 663 -4.62 26.71 -32.50
C TYR A 663 -5.05 26.45 -33.95
N ILE A 664 -6.22 25.84 -34.18
CA ILE A 664 -6.74 25.57 -35.52
C ILE A 664 -7.37 26.84 -36.10
N ARG A 665 -7.14 27.10 -37.40
CA ARG A 665 -7.70 28.27 -38.07
C ARG A 665 -9.24 28.21 -38.12
N PRO A 666 -9.94 29.35 -37.94
CA PRO A 666 -11.41 29.39 -37.97
C PRO A 666 -12.06 28.83 -39.24
N SER A 667 -11.37 28.92 -40.39
CA SER A 667 -11.83 28.34 -41.67
C SER A 667 -12.01 26.82 -41.60
N MET A 668 -11.13 26.12 -40.89
CA MET A 668 -11.19 24.67 -40.70
C MET A 668 -12.24 24.27 -39.64
N LEU A 669 -12.59 25.19 -38.73
CA LEU A 669 -13.62 24.96 -37.71
C LEU A 669 -15.05 25.15 -38.22
N GLN A 670 -15.24 25.70 -39.43
CA GLN A 670 -16.58 25.99 -39.97
C GLN A 670 -17.48 24.75 -40.04
N HIS A 671 -16.91 23.58 -40.34
CA HIS A 671 -17.65 22.32 -40.44
C HIS A 671 -18.14 21.83 -39.07
N LEU A 672 -17.31 21.95 -38.04
CA LEU A 672 -17.66 21.64 -36.66
C LEU A 672 -18.67 22.64 -36.09
N LEU A 673 -18.48 23.94 -36.32
CA LEU A 673 -19.39 25.00 -35.88
C LEU A 673 -20.80 24.85 -36.47
N ARG A 674 -20.92 24.47 -37.75
CA ARG A 674 -22.22 24.17 -38.37
C ARG A 674 -22.98 23.01 -37.71
N ARG A 675 -22.32 22.15 -36.93
CA ARG A 675 -22.92 21.02 -36.19
C ARG A 675 -23.06 21.27 -34.70
N LEU A 676 -22.50 22.37 -34.19
CA LEU A 676 -22.72 22.83 -32.82
C LEU A 676 -23.97 23.72 -32.73
N VAL A 677 -24.26 24.46 -33.81
CA VAL A 677 -25.39 25.40 -33.88
C VAL A 677 -26.70 24.74 -34.35
N PHE A 678 -26.61 23.61 -35.05
CA PHE A 678 -27.72 22.79 -35.54
C PHE A 678 -27.56 21.36 -35.02
#